data_AF-A0A6N7M6J9-F1
#
_entry.id   AF-A0A6N7M6J9-F1
#
_cell.length_a   1.000
_cell.length_b   1.000
_cell.length_c   1.000
_cell.angle_alpha   90.00
_cell.angle_beta   90.00
_cell.angle_gamma   90.00
#
_symmetry.space_group_name_H-M   'P 1'
#
loop_
_entity.id
_entity.type
_entity.pdbx_description
1 polymer ?
#
loop_
_entity_poly.entity_id
_entity_poly.type
_entity_poly.pdbx_seq_one_letter_code
_entity_poly.pdbx_strand_id
1 'polypeptide(L)'
;MCGIVGYFGSTGNRLTRVLTGMTSIIYRAPDSTGIGWFGDELEPIRVRKALGSVTGLIKILLSEQAYLNQAGMLLELSTSRDESLSLFDLKKRLLTWEGFHTEKEQIIDKREQGFPTFDDLIALNRSSPIRVGPGFCGRLDSLPEFSITSAQDLVDAIKHLMQGYDISPVVTKTLILNDLSRRLENWTPDLRFRVEPVDILEEFGEIFDHLLREGELPVPIKNPYASRHLWKLLKEITVTIPLDYDTDGVRGLFRLLDASLLCRMSYYPELRFAMQKKLKKIWPESEKRGPVEWMTLYQAEKRVNIYGWAAAAGLAYLQEEEFLPKLKKEIEQVTEEGKPNSMQSINSVMLGHTDPMSLRFFSSPTISHGRWAMQSPVTIRNTHPFFDRTKKRIVVLNGQFNGEVETELHEFLLRMGLSFQSENSSEYMSLLWGYYFDVFTQEQKHSETVRVQIDAGLKDYSLGSQNIDYRVYSWIKGKTEAELDELAFIEAARKIVSRGGQIAVSGMSLVSPRKIYIAVHNRPVFIARRSCNEDVMVVSDINAAMGLFSQSMILEKTRELKRLIREHGRELSKLRSAGAAKTVIRTCKEAHKSKEAALLEAFNIYVLPLVGEEGFARIETVLDGSEVRRRVQVTNFDGDTMPEVEEFETILNPLQPEKEIFKSFYESHLQEIPERLNDILSIYTPEEGILPHLDVKDRYLRRCFGSGLSALKRIILVGMGSSNNVGLMAKSLFHKLLPQMNIVILRPVEVEQISNAIDPEKDLVVLLSWSGTTAEMVEFAKDLNKCKAAMIGITGKPFSDMALIAKKSAGVITVFSGEEVTFSAIKSPLCLLFCANLLAVWLAS
;
A
#
# COMPACT_ATOMS: atom_id res chain seq x y z
N MET A 1 -2.97 -13.96 5.23
CA MET A 1 -3.50 -13.01 6.23
C MET A 1 -2.60 -11.80 6.39
N CYS A 2 -1.27 -11.95 6.43
CA CYS A 2 -0.40 -10.77 6.33
C CYS A 2 -0.58 -10.01 5.00
N GLY A 3 -0.34 -8.71 5.01
CA GLY A 3 -0.41 -7.85 3.82
C GLY A 3 0.61 -6.73 3.85
N ILE A 4 1.46 -6.67 2.83
CA ILE A 4 2.34 -5.53 2.54
C ILE A 4 1.56 -4.49 1.74
N VAL A 5 1.68 -3.22 2.11
CA VAL A 5 1.18 -2.08 1.35
C VAL A 5 2.26 -0.99 1.35
N GLY A 6 2.95 -0.84 0.21
CA GLY A 6 3.90 0.24 -0.03
C GLY A 6 3.31 1.24 -1.03
N TYR A 7 3.54 2.53 -0.83
CA TYR A 7 3.19 3.58 -1.78
C TYR A 7 4.43 4.40 -2.11
N PHE A 8 4.68 4.59 -3.40
CA PHE A 8 5.72 5.47 -3.90
C PHE A 8 5.15 6.35 -5.00
N GLY A 9 4.82 7.58 -4.62
CA GLY A 9 4.21 8.56 -5.52
C GLY A 9 4.40 9.98 -5.01
N SER A 10 3.81 10.94 -5.72
CA SER A 10 4.05 12.36 -5.45
C SER A 10 2.89 13.10 -4.80
N THR A 11 1.74 12.46 -4.59
CA THR A 11 0.55 13.09 -4.00
C THR A 11 0.83 13.78 -2.67
N GLY A 12 0.12 14.86 -2.39
CA GLY A 12 0.26 15.64 -1.15
C GLY A 12 -0.11 14.86 0.10
N ASN A 13 -1.12 13.99 0.02
CA ASN A 13 -1.62 13.19 1.14
C ASN A 13 -1.26 11.70 1.01
N ARG A 14 0.03 11.40 1.11
CA ARG A 14 0.58 10.04 0.99
C ARG A 14 0.07 9.08 2.07
N LEU A 15 -0.18 9.60 3.27
CA LEU A 15 -0.69 8.80 4.39
C LEU A 15 -2.05 8.21 4.05
N THR A 16 -2.94 9.00 3.44
CA THR A 16 -4.25 8.51 2.98
C THR A 16 -4.10 7.39 1.94
N ARG A 17 -3.18 7.51 0.99
CA ARG A 17 -2.96 6.46 -0.04
C ARG A 17 -2.68 5.10 0.61
N VAL A 18 -1.77 5.08 1.58
CA VAL A 18 -1.42 3.85 2.30
C VAL A 18 -2.54 3.37 3.20
N LEU A 19 -3.19 4.26 3.95
CA LEU A 19 -4.31 3.89 4.84
C LEU A 19 -5.52 3.36 4.06
N THR A 20 -5.82 3.92 2.89
CA THR A 20 -6.84 3.42 1.96
C THR A 20 -6.45 2.03 1.48
N GLY A 21 -5.20 1.82 1.04
CA GLY A 21 -4.73 0.49 0.64
C GLY A 21 -4.81 -0.55 1.77
N MET A 22 -4.43 -0.19 2.99
CA MET A 22 -4.56 -1.06 4.18
C MET A 22 -6.03 -1.36 4.51
N THR A 23 -6.91 -0.36 4.38
CA THR A 23 -8.35 -0.52 4.59
C THR A 23 -8.97 -1.44 3.55
N SER A 24 -8.55 -1.33 2.29
CA SER A 24 -9.03 -2.18 1.19
C SER A 24 -8.68 -3.66 1.36
N ILE A 25 -7.77 -3.99 2.26
CA ILE A 25 -7.42 -5.37 2.63
C ILE A 25 -7.69 -5.66 4.11
N ILE A 26 -8.53 -4.85 4.76
CA ILE A 26 -8.89 -5.03 6.18
C ILE A 26 -9.51 -6.40 6.46
N TYR A 27 -10.11 -7.01 5.43
CA TYR A 27 -10.63 -8.36 5.49
C TYR A 27 -9.57 -9.44 5.71
N ARG A 28 -8.28 -9.12 5.63
CA ARG A 28 -7.24 -10.06 6.04
C ARG A 28 -7.06 -10.11 7.56
N ALA A 29 -7.85 -9.32 8.30
CA ALA A 29 -8.00 -9.31 9.75
C ALA A 29 -6.66 -9.34 10.52
N PRO A 30 -5.76 -8.37 10.27
CA PRO A 30 -4.46 -8.39 10.94
C PRO A 30 -4.59 -8.18 12.45
N ASP A 31 -3.79 -8.92 13.21
CA ASP A 31 -3.71 -8.85 14.67
C ASP A 31 -2.78 -7.73 15.17
N SER A 32 -1.94 -7.20 14.29
CA SER A 32 -1.24 -5.95 14.49
C SER A 32 -0.91 -5.27 13.17
N THR A 33 -0.78 -3.95 13.19
CA THR A 33 -0.54 -3.13 12.00
C THR A 33 0.52 -2.09 12.28
N GLY A 34 1.29 -1.73 11.26
CA GLY A 34 2.24 -0.64 11.36
C GLY A 34 2.62 -0.05 10.02
N ILE A 35 3.20 1.14 10.07
CA ILE A 35 3.54 1.98 8.93
C ILE A 35 4.86 2.71 9.22
N GLY A 36 5.63 2.99 8.17
CA GLY A 36 6.84 3.81 8.26
C GLY A 36 7.14 4.61 7.01
N TRP A 37 7.75 5.78 7.22
CA TRP A 37 8.15 6.76 6.19
C TRP A 37 9.35 7.59 6.69
N PHE A 38 10.01 8.35 5.80
CA PHE A 38 11.08 9.26 6.22
C PHE A 38 10.53 10.47 6.98
N GLY A 39 11.12 10.77 8.13
CA GLY A 39 10.72 11.85 9.02
C GLY A 39 11.65 13.06 8.96
N ASP A 40 12.18 13.46 10.11
CA ASP A 40 13.08 14.61 10.28
C ASP A 40 14.35 14.20 11.03
N GLU A 41 15.15 15.15 11.49
CA GLU A 41 16.41 14.85 12.16
C GLU A 41 16.25 14.01 13.44
N LEU A 42 15.15 14.18 14.19
CA LEU A 42 14.93 13.54 15.48
C LEU A 42 14.35 12.13 15.32
N GLU A 43 13.47 11.96 14.34
CA GLU A 43 12.94 10.66 13.94
C GLU A 43 13.19 10.45 12.43
N PRO A 44 14.44 10.12 12.00
CA PRO A 44 14.83 9.97 10.59
C PRO A 44 13.92 9.07 9.76
N ILE A 45 13.53 7.94 10.34
CA ILE A 45 12.47 7.08 9.82
C ILE A 45 11.42 7.02 10.93
N ARG A 46 10.23 7.53 10.63
CA ARG A 46 9.09 7.45 11.54
C ARG A 46 8.43 6.10 11.42
N VAL A 47 8.09 5.51 12.55
CA VAL A 47 7.34 4.27 12.61
C VAL A 47 6.22 4.38 13.63
N ARG A 48 5.00 4.02 13.23
CA ARG A 48 3.85 3.89 14.13
C ARG A 48 3.31 2.48 14.03
N LYS A 49 2.99 1.88 15.18
CA LYS A 49 2.56 0.49 15.32
C LYS A 49 1.37 0.43 16.27
N ALA A 50 0.42 -0.45 15.98
CA ALA A 50 -0.73 -0.68 16.82
C ALA A 50 -1.09 -2.17 16.83
N LEU A 51 -1.71 -2.61 17.93
CA LEU A 51 -2.39 -3.90 17.95
C LEU A 51 -3.71 -3.80 17.19
N GLY A 52 -4.11 -4.91 16.58
CA GLY A 52 -5.29 -5.02 15.74
C GLY A 52 -5.12 -4.40 14.35
N SER A 53 -6.28 -4.14 13.73
CA SER A 53 -6.36 -3.67 12.35
C SER A 53 -5.99 -2.20 12.16
N VAL A 54 -6.04 -1.71 10.92
CA VAL A 54 -5.75 -0.32 10.55
C VAL A 54 -6.52 0.71 11.40
N THR A 55 -7.70 0.36 11.93
CA THR A 55 -8.45 1.22 12.85
C THR A 55 -7.69 1.54 14.14
N GLY A 56 -6.96 0.57 14.71
CA GLY A 56 -6.09 0.78 15.85
C GLY A 56 -4.91 1.68 15.51
N LEU A 57 -4.31 1.48 14.33
CA LEU A 57 -3.23 2.32 13.84
C LEU A 57 -3.67 3.77 13.61
N ILE A 58 -4.88 3.99 13.09
CA ILE A 58 -5.45 5.33 12.92
C ILE A 58 -5.58 6.04 14.26
N LYS A 59 -6.03 5.35 15.32
CA LYS A 59 -6.10 5.94 16.67
C LYS A 59 -4.73 6.42 17.14
N ILE A 60 -3.68 5.62 16.93
CA ILE A 60 -2.29 5.99 17.25
C ILE A 60 -1.84 7.20 16.43
N LEU A 61 -2.13 7.24 15.12
CA LEU A 61 -1.78 8.37 14.26
C LEU A 61 -2.51 9.67 14.66
N LEU A 62 -3.72 9.55 15.19
CA LEU A 62 -4.48 10.71 15.68
C LEU A 62 -3.97 11.23 17.03
N SER A 63 -3.46 10.35 17.91
CA SER A 63 -2.86 10.75 19.19
C SER A 63 -1.39 11.18 19.06
N GLU A 64 -0.64 10.51 18.18
CA GLU A 64 0.77 10.76 17.90
C GLU A 64 0.92 11.28 16.47
N GLN A 65 0.95 12.61 16.34
CA GLN A 65 1.04 13.28 15.03
C GLN A 65 2.18 12.70 14.18
N ALA A 66 1.87 12.41 12.92
CA ALA A 66 2.81 11.90 11.93
C ALA A 66 3.88 12.94 11.57
N TYR A 67 3.53 14.23 11.57
CA TYR A 67 4.42 15.34 11.27
C TYR A 67 4.46 16.32 12.46
N LEU A 68 5.40 16.08 13.39
CA LEU A 68 5.57 16.91 14.57
C LEU A 68 6.06 18.32 14.23
N ASN A 69 5.51 19.33 14.92
CA ASN A 69 6.01 20.71 14.94
C ASN A 69 6.53 21.07 16.33
N GLN A 70 7.66 20.47 16.74
CA GLN A 70 8.20 20.65 18.09
C GLN A 70 8.59 22.10 18.39
N ALA A 71 9.11 22.84 17.40
CA ALA A 71 9.38 24.27 17.52
C ALA A 71 8.10 25.06 17.86
N GLY A 72 6.93 24.57 17.44
CA GLY A 72 5.64 25.13 17.85
C GLY A 72 5.26 24.85 19.29
N MET A 73 5.45 23.61 19.72
CA MET A 73 5.11 23.18 21.08
C MET A 73 5.95 23.92 22.14
N LEU A 74 7.25 24.14 21.90
CA LEU A 74 8.12 24.86 22.84
C LEU A 74 7.74 26.34 22.99
N LEU A 75 7.24 26.96 21.94
CA LEU A 75 6.85 28.38 21.97
C LEU A 75 5.51 28.61 22.67
N GLU A 76 4.59 27.65 22.60
CA GLU A 76 3.33 27.67 23.36
C GLU A 76 3.57 27.69 24.88
N LEU A 77 4.69 27.12 25.34
CA LEU A 77 5.14 27.21 26.74
C LEU A 77 5.68 28.60 27.10
N SER A 78 6.16 29.37 26.12
CA SER A 78 6.81 30.68 26.32
C SER A 78 5.87 31.87 26.22
N THR A 79 4.67 31.69 25.65
CA THR A 79 3.66 32.75 25.55
C THR A 79 2.79 32.77 26.80
N SER A 80 2.90 33.81 27.63
CA SER A 80 1.92 34.11 28.68
C SER A 80 0.57 34.48 28.05
N ARG A 81 -0.54 34.17 28.75
CA ARG A 81 -1.91 34.45 28.27
C ARG A 81 -2.24 35.94 28.16
N ASP A 82 -1.43 36.84 28.71
CA ASP A 82 -1.80 38.27 28.88
C ASP A 82 -1.13 39.25 27.89
N GLU A 83 -0.15 38.86 27.08
CA GLU A 83 0.38 39.68 25.96
C GLU A 83 0.83 38.78 24.79
N SER A 84 -0.08 38.00 24.20
CA SER A 84 0.29 37.08 23.12
C SER A 84 0.43 37.81 21.77
N LEU A 85 1.66 37.94 21.27
CA LEU A 85 1.92 38.19 19.84
C LEU A 85 1.14 37.19 18.99
N SER A 86 0.29 37.68 18.08
CA SER A 86 -0.45 36.78 17.20
C SER A 86 0.49 36.05 16.24
N LEU A 87 0.09 34.87 15.72
CA LEU A 87 0.85 34.18 14.67
C LEU A 87 1.07 35.07 13.44
N PHE A 88 0.12 35.96 13.16
CA PHE A 88 0.23 36.96 12.12
C PHE A 88 1.38 37.95 12.40
N ASP A 89 1.51 38.44 13.63
CA ASP A 89 2.59 39.35 14.04
C ASP A 89 3.96 38.67 13.97
N LEU A 90 4.04 37.40 14.37
CA LEU A 90 5.27 36.61 14.27
C LEU A 90 5.69 36.40 12.80
N LYS A 91 4.74 36.05 11.92
CA LYS A 91 4.99 35.94 10.46
C LYS A 91 5.52 37.25 9.90
N LYS A 92 4.86 38.37 10.20
CA LYS A 92 5.25 39.70 9.72
C LYS A 92 6.66 40.08 10.20
N ARG A 93 6.96 39.85 11.48
CA ARG A 93 8.28 40.09 12.07
C ARG A 93 9.34 39.25 11.38
N LEU A 94 9.10 37.96 11.17
CA LEU A 94 10.05 37.08 10.48
C LEU A 94 10.30 37.54 9.05
N LEU A 95 9.25 37.81 8.26
CA LEU A 95 9.39 38.30 6.88
C LEU A 95 10.19 39.60 6.79
N THR A 96 9.87 40.57 7.65
CA THR A 96 10.61 41.84 7.73
C THR A 96 12.07 41.60 8.12
N TRP A 97 12.29 40.67 9.07
CA TRP A 97 13.61 40.26 9.52
C TRP A 97 14.38 39.42 8.48
N GLU A 98 13.72 38.79 7.52
CA GLU A 98 14.35 38.15 6.36
C GLU A 98 14.56 39.11 5.18
N GLY A 99 14.03 40.34 5.29
CA GLY A 99 14.17 41.39 4.28
C GLY A 99 13.09 41.40 3.21
N PHE A 100 11.98 40.69 3.43
CA PHE A 100 10.80 40.77 2.57
C PHE A 100 9.95 41.99 2.96
N HIS A 101 9.56 42.80 1.98
CA HIS A 101 8.66 43.93 2.20
C HIS A 101 7.23 43.43 2.40
N THR A 102 6.65 43.72 3.55
CA THR A 102 5.27 43.35 3.88
C THR A 102 4.42 44.61 4.05
N GLU A 103 3.84 45.10 2.96
CA GLU A 103 2.65 45.98 3.10
C GLU A 103 1.50 45.14 3.65
N LYS A 104 0.68 45.74 4.52
CA LYS A 104 -0.43 45.03 5.17
C LYS A 104 -1.41 44.54 4.10
N GLU A 105 -1.60 45.31 3.04
CA GLU A 105 -2.41 45.01 1.87
C GLU A 105 -1.89 43.77 1.12
N GLN A 106 -0.59 43.61 0.87
CA GLN A 106 -0.06 42.48 0.07
C GLN A 106 -0.23 41.10 0.74
N ILE A 107 -0.17 41.03 2.08
CA ILE A 107 -0.44 39.77 2.81
C ILE A 107 -1.94 39.46 2.78
N ILE A 108 -2.78 40.50 2.79
CA ILE A 108 -4.25 40.37 2.72
C ILE A 108 -4.69 40.02 1.28
N ASP A 109 -4.10 40.61 0.24
CA ASP A 109 -4.38 40.29 -1.16
C ASP A 109 -4.04 38.82 -1.47
N LYS A 110 -2.94 38.30 -0.91
CA LYS A 110 -2.59 36.87 -0.99
C LYS A 110 -3.58 35.97 -0.24
N ARG A 111 -4.29 36.49 0.77
CA ARG A 111 -5.38 35.77 1.47
C ARG A 111 -6.60 35.62 0.56
N GLU A 112 -6.92 36.65 -0.24
CA GLU A 112 -8.07 36.63 -1.16
C GLU A 112 -7.83 35.77 -2.41
N GLN A 113 -6.58 35.64 -2.87
CA GLN A 113 -6.21 34.79 -4.02
C GLN A 113 -6.17 33.28 -3.69
N GLY A 114 -6.24 32.90 -2.42
CA GLY A 114 -6.14 31.51 -1.96
C GLY A 114 -4.69 30.98 -1.89
N PHE A 115 -4.45 29.99 -1.02
CA PHE A 115 -3.14 29.35 -0.88
C PHE A 115 -3.05 28.12 -1.78
N PRO A 116 -1.95 27.93 -2.56
CA PRO A 116 -1.78 26.73 -3.36
C PRO A 116 -1.66 25.51 -2.44
N THR A 117 -2.36 24.44 -2.79
CA THR A 117 -2.17 23.14 -2.15
C THR A 117 -0.84 22.53 -2.58
N PHE A 118 -0.35 21.51 -1.86
CA PHE A 118 0.85 20.80 -2.31
C PHE A 118 0.63 20.12 -3.67
N ASP A 119 -0.58 19.61 -3.93
CA ASP A 119 -0.94 19.01 -5.23
C ASP A 119 -0.88 20.05 -6.37
N ASP A 120 -1.19 21.33 -6.08
CA ASP A 120 -1.04 22.43 -7.03
C ASP A 120 0.42 22.70 -7.41
N LEU A 121 1.35 22.51 -6.47
CA LEU A 121 2.79 22.75 -6.68
C LEU A 121 3.48 21.64 -7.49
N ILE A 122 2.91 20.43 -7.53
CA ILE A 122 3.45 19.27 -8.26
C ILE A 122 2.72 19.00 -9.59
N ALA A 123 1.69 19.78 -9.91
CA ALA A 123 0.90 19.60 -11.12
C ALA A 123 1.70 19.97 -12.38
N LEU A 124 1.93 18.97 -13.25
CA LEU A 124 2.61 19.16 -14.54
C LEU A 124 1.65 19.62 -15.66
N ASN A 125 0.37 19.29 -15.55
CA ASN A 125 -0.61 19.48 -16.62
C ASN A 125 -1.18 20.90 -16.70
N ARG A 126 -0.64 21.84 -15.91
CA ARG A 126 -1.10 23.24 -15.91
C ARG A 126 -0.38 24.03 -16.99
N SER A 127 -1.14 24.86 -17.71
CA SER A 127 -0.60 25.80 -18.70
C SER A 127 0.42 26.77 -18.11
N SER A 128 0.27 27.11 -16.82
CA SER A 128 1.27 27.84 -16.03
C SER A 128 1.46 27.15 -14.68
N PRO A 129 2.59 26.47 -14.43
CA PRO A 129 2.90 25.87 -13.15
C PRO A 129 2.97 26.91 -12.02
N ILE A 130 2.43 26.59 -10.85
CA ILE A 130 2.55 27.44 -9.68
C ILE A 130 3.96 27.27 -9.09
N ARG A 131 4.71 28.38 -9.01
CA ARG A 131 6.05 28.41 -8.43
C ARG A 131 6.06 29.33 -7.22
N VAL A 132 6.61 28.83 -6.13
CA VAL A 132 6.74 29.50 -4.85
C VAL A 132 8.21 29.79 -4.61
N GLY A 133 8.53 31.05 -4.28
CA GLY A 133 9.88 31.52 -3.96
C GLY A 133 9.99 31.99 -2.51
N PRO A 134 11.23 32.27 -2.03
CA PRO A 134 11.48 32.78 -0.68
C PRO A 134 10.58 33.96 -0.31
N GLY A 135 10.06 33.98 0.92
CA GLY A 135 9.13 34.99 1.43
C GLY A 135 7.65 34.67 1.20
N PHE A 136 7.33 33.51 0.61
CA PHE A 136 5.95 33.10 0.41
C PHE A 136 5.32 32.57 1.71
N CYS A 137 4.12 33.03 2.03
CA CYS A 137 3.38 32.61 3.20
C CYS A 137 2.44 31.47 2.86
N GLY A 138 2.49 30.38 3.61
CA GLY A 138 1.40 29.42 3.64
C GLY A 138 0.23 29.96 4.47
N ARG A 139 -0.82 29.14 4.60
CA ARG A 139 -2.08 29.52 5.24
C ARG A 139 -1.87 30.24 6.57
N LEU A 140 -2.58 31.35 6.72
CA LEU A 140 -2.56 32.21 7.92
C LEU A 140 -3.53 31.71 8.98
N ASP A 141 -4.73 31.33 8.55
CA ASP A 141 -5.83 30.89 9.40
C ASP A 141 -5.61 29.46 9.92
N SER A 142 -6.19 29.15 11.08
CA SER A 142 -6.27 27.79 11.61
C SER A 142 -7.02 26.88 10.63
N LEU A 143 -6.81 25.56 10.76
CA LEU A 143 -7.65 24.61 10.02
C LEU A 143 -9.13 24.84 10.38
N PRO A 144 -10.06 24.66 9.42
CA PRO A 144 -11.47 24.83 9.70
C PRO A 144 -11.94 23.82 10.74
N GLU A 145 -12.87 24.27 11.57
CA GLU A 145 -13.55 23.48 12.59
C GLU A 145 -15.01 23.32 12.16
N PHE A 146 -15.55 22.10 12.29
CA PHE A 146 -16.90 21.77 11.88
C PHE A 146 -17.74 21.42 13.11
N SER A 147 -18.60 22.34 13.54
CA SER A 147 -19.57 22.11 14.60
C SER A 147 -20.77 21.33 14.06
N ILE A 148 -21.10 20.18 14.67
CA ILE A 148 -22.20 19.33 14.19
C ILE A 148 -23.50 19.69 14.92
N THR A 149 -24.19 20.77 14.53
CA THR A 149 -25.46 21.17 15.20
C THR A 149 -26.70 20.52 14.58
N SER A 150 -26.58 20.11 13.32
CA SER A 150 -27.63 19.50 12.52
C SER A 150 -27.12 18.24 11.80
N ALA A 151 -28.05 17.46 11.26
CA ALA A 151 -27.68 16.30 10.46
C ALA A 151 -27.04 16.70 9.12
N GLN A 152 -27.42 17.86 8.55
CA GLN A 152 -26.77 18.41 7.37
C GLN A 152 -25.32 18.81 7.67
N ASP A 153 -25.05 19.38 8.84
CA ASP A 153 -23.69 19.76 9.26
C ASP A 153 -22.78 18.52 9.33
N LEU A 154 -23.31 17.37 9.78
CA LEU A 154 -22.58 16.10 9.77
C LEU A 154 -22.23 15.67 8.34
N VAL A 155 -23.19 15.75 7.41
CA VAL A 155 -22.97 15.41 5.99
C VAL A 155 -21.91 16.34 5.39
N ASP A 156 -22.02 17.64 5.64
CA ASP A 156 -21.10 18.64 5.10
C ASP A 156 -19.69 18.47 5.69
N ALA A 157 -19.57 18.21 7.00
CA ALA A 157 -18.29 17.93 7.65
C ALA A 157 -17.62 16.68 7.04
N ILE A 158 -18.35 15.58 6.89
CA ILE A 158 -17.84 14.34 6.27
C ILE A 158 -17.40 14.62 4.83
N LYS A 159 -18.22 15.31 4.06
CA LYS A 159 -17.92 15.67 2.66
C LYS A 159 -16.67 16.54 2.57
N HIS A 160 -16.53 17.55 3.41
CA HIS A 160 -15.35 18.42 3.45
C HIS A 160 -14.07 17.66 3.80
N LEU A 161 -14.11 16.79 4.81
CA LEU A 161 -12.96 15.96 5.19
C LEU A 161 -12.51 15.06 4.04
N MET A 162 -13.45 14.38 3.39
CA MET A 162 -13.13 13.38 2.37
C MET A 162 -12.80 13.98 1.00
N GLN A 163 -13.56 14.98 0.55
CA GLN A 163 -13.39 15.58 -0.78
C GLN A 163 -12.42 16.77 -0.77
N GLY A 164 -12.39 17.55 0.31
CA GLY A 164 -11.55 18.75 0.43
C GLY A 164 -10.14 18.47 0.94
N TYR A 165 -9.97 17.47 1.81
CA TYR A 165 -8.69 17.13 2.44
C TYR A 165 -8.20 15.72 2.10
N ASP A 166 -8.91 15.01 1.21
CA ASP A 166 -8.59 13.66 0.77
C ASP A 166 -8.43 12.68 1.95
N ILE A 167 -9.27 12.80 2.99
CA ILE A 167 -9.22 11.94 4.18
C ILE A 167 -10.04 10.68 3.94
N SER A 168 -9.47 9.51 4.24
CA SER A 168 -10.16 8.23 4.03
C SER A 168 -11.39 8.07 4.93
N PRO A 169 -12.46 7.36 4.47
CA PRO A 169 -13.68 7.21 5.24
C PRO A 169 -13.45 6.59 6.63
N VAL A 170 -12.49 5.66 6.75
CA VAL A 170 -12.17 5.04 8.05
C VAL A 170 -11.52 6.04 9.00
N VAL A 171 -10.65 6.92 8.50
CA VAL A 171 -10.07 8.01 9.30
C VAL A 171 -11.15 8.99 9.74
N THR A 172 -12.01 9.43 8.81
CA THR A 172 -13.14 10.34 9.09
C THR A 172 -14.08 9.74 10.14
N LYS A 173 -14.44 8.46 10.01
CA LYS A 173 -15.27 7.76 11.00
C LYS A 173 -14.60 7.68 12.36
N THR A 174 -13.31 7.34 12.39
CA THR A 174 -12.54 7.19 13.63
C THR A 174 -12.36 8.53 14.35
N LEU A 175 -12.17 9.63 13.60
CA LEU A 175 -12.09 10.98 14.16
C LEU A 175 -13.33 11.33 14.99
N ILE A 176 -14.51 11.16 14.40
CA ILE A 176 -15.78 11.49 15.05
C ILE A 176 -16.07 10.51 16.20
N LEU A 177 -15.85 9.22 15.97
CA LEU A 177 -16.01 8.18 17.00
C LEU A 177 -15.12 8.44 18.22
N ASN A 178 -13.87 8.88 18.02
CA ASN A 178 -12.94 9.11 19.13
C ASN A 178 -13.38 10.28 20.03
N ASP A 179 -13.96 11.34 19.46
CA ASP A 179 -14.54 12.43 20.27
C ASP A 179 -15.82 11.99 20.96
N LEU A 180 -16.68 11.24 20.25
CA LEU A 180 -17.91 10.69 20.80
C LEU A 180 -17.64 9.73 21.97
N SER A 181 -16.68 8.82 21.84
CA SER A 181 -16.28 7.90 22.90
C SER A 181 -15.77 8.63 24.14
N ARG A 182 -14.94 9.66 23.98
CA ARG A 182 -14.42 10.47 25.10
C ARG A 182 -15.52 11.19 25.88
N ARG A 183 -16.58 11.63 25.19
CA ARG A 183 -17.75 12.25 25.82
C ARG A 183 -18.60 11.22 26.54
N LEU A 184 -18.77 10.03 25.95
CA LEU A 184 -19.49 8.92 26.57
C LEU A 184 -18.85 8.43 27.87
N GLU A 185 -17.53 8.51 28.01
CA GLU A 185 -16.84 8.19 29.28
C GLU A 185 -17.31 9.05 30.46
N ASN A 186 -17.68 10.30 30.19
CA ASN A 186 -18.17 11.26 31.20
C ASN A 186 -19.70 11.42 31.16
N TRP A 187 -20.39 10.62 30.36
CA TRP A 187 -21.83 10.74 30.15
C TRP A 187 -22.60 9.97 31.22
N THR A 188 -23.55 10.64 31.85
CA THR A 188 -24.48 10.02 32.80
C THR A 188 -25.78 9.67 32.08
N PRO A 189 -26.17 8.38 32.02
CA PRO A 189 -27.40 7.99 31.35
C PRO A 189 -28.64 8.55 32.08
N ASP A 190 -29.62 9.00 31.32
CA ASP A 190 -30.93 9.38 31.87
C ASP A 190 -31.62 8.11 32.39
N LEU A 191 -31.90 8.06 33.70
CA LEU A 191 -32.48 6.89 34.38
C LEU A 191 -33.81 6.41 33.78
N ARG A 192 -34.50 7.25 32.99
CA ARG A 192 -35.79 6.93 32.35
C ARG A 192 -35.66 6.03 31.12
N PHE A 193 -34.51 6.01 30.45
CA PHE A 193 -34.29 5.23 29.22
C PHE A 193 -32.89 4.63 29.23
N ARG A 194 -32.78 3.35 29.62
CA ARG A 194 -31.49 2.65 29.61
C ARG A 194 -31.04 2.41 28.17
N VAL A 195 -29.89 2.97 27.82
CA VAL A 195 -29.18 2.73 26.56
C VAL A 195 -27.72 2.50 26.93
N GLU A 196 -27.12 1.44 26.43
CA GLU A 196 -25.70 1.19 26.66
C GLU A 196 -24.87 2.13 25.76
N PRO A 197 -23.73 2.67 26.22
CA PRO A 197 -22.86 3.52 25.39
C PRO A 197 -22.47 2.85 24.06
N VAL A 198 -22.35 1.52 24.05
CA VAL A 198 -22.08 0.74 22.84
C VAL A 198 -23.19 0.96 21.81
N ASP A 199 -24.46 0.89 22.18
CA ASP A 199 -25.60 1.08 21.26
C ASP A 199 -25.56 2.46 20.57
N ILE A 200 -25.10 3.49 21.27
CA ILE A 200 -24.96 4.86 20.73
C ILE A 200 -23.84 4.90 19.67
N LEU A 201 -22.72 4.24 19.94
CA LEU A 201 -21.60 4.13 19.00
C LEU A 201 -22.00 3.29 17.78
N GLU A 202 -22.74 2.20 17.97
CA GLU A 202 -23.27 1.36 16.90
C GLU A 202 -24.21 2.14 15.98
N GLU A 203 -25.15 2.90 16.56
CA GLU A 203 -26.08 3.77 15.84
C GLU A 203 -25.32 4.81 14.99
N PHE A 204 -24.27 5.45 15.54
CA PHE A 204 -23.44 6.34 14.73
C PHE A 204 -22.74 5.60 13.60
N GLY A 205 -22.24 4.40 13.87
CA GLY A 205 -21.63 3.53 12.88
C GLY A 205 -22.56 3.25 11.71
N GLU A 206 -23.81 2.85 12.00
CA GLU A 206 -24.83 2.58 10.98
C GLU A 206 -25.21 3.85 10.19
N ILE A 207 -25.35 5.00 10.86
CA ILE A 207 -25.62 6.30 10.20
C ILE A 207 -24.48 6.68 9.25
N PHE A 208 -23.23 6.58 9.71
CA PHE A 208 -22.06 6.92 8.89
C PHE A 208 -21.93 6.01 7.67
N ASP A 209 -22.08 4.69 7.86
CA ASP A 209 -21.98 3.72 6.77
C ASP A 209 -23.15 3.86 5.79
N HIS A 210 -24.34 4.22 6.27
CA HIS A 210 -25.46 4.56 5.39
C HIS A 210 -25.19 5.84 4.59
N LEU A 211 -24.67 6.90 5.22
CA LEU A 211 -24.31 8.15 4.54
C LEU A 211 -23.26 7.95 3.44
N LEU A 212 -22.26 7.10 3.68
CA LEU A 212 -21.29 6.73 2.65
C LEU A 212 -21.94 5.99 1.49
N ARG A 213 -22.87 5.06 1.80
CA ARG A 213 -23.51 4.20 0.80
C ARG A 213 -24.57 4.92 -0.02
N GLU A 214 -25.40 5.72 0.61
CA GLU A 214 -26.61 6.34 0.04
C GLU A 214 -26.44 7.83 -0.26
N GLY A 215 -25.52 8.52 0.42
CA GLY A 215 -25.38 9.98 0.33
C GLY A 215 -26.46 10.76 1.07
N GLU A 216 -27.42 10.08 1.70
CA GLU A 216 -28.52 10.64 2.47
C GLU A 216 -28.55 9.98 3.86
N LEU A 217 -29.23 10.61 4.82
CA LEU A 217 -29.38 10.07 6.17
C LEU A 217 -30.33 8.87 6.16
N PRO A 218 -30.04 7.81 6.94
CA PRO A 218 -30.97 6.71 7.08
C PRO A 218 -32.25 7.17 7.77
N VAL A 219 -33.36 6.54 7.41
CA VAL A 219 -34.54 6.52 8.28
C VAL A 219 -34.17 5.68 9.52
N PRO A 220 -34.35 6.18 10.76
CA PRO A 220 -33.87 5.51 11.97
C PRO A 220 -34.64 4.21 12.22
N ILE A 221 -33.95 3.05 12.37
CA ILE A 221 -34.63 1.74 12.31
C ILE A 221 -34.29 0.72 13.43
N LYS A 222 -33.42 0.96 14.42
CA LYS A 222 -33.22 -0.05 15.51
C LYS A 222 -33.53 0.41 16.93
N ASN A 223 -32.97 1.54 17.39
CA ASN A 223 -33.20 2.01 18.77
C ASN A 223 -33.45 3.53 18.80
N PRO A 224 -34.71 3.99 18.92
CA PRO A 224 -35.06 5.41 18.95
C PRO A 224 -34.37 6.20 20.09
N TYR A 225 -34.05 5.53 21.20
CA TYR A 225 -33.39 6.16 22.34
C TYR A 225 -31.90 6.36 22.09
N ALA A 226 -31.21 5.37 21.51
CA ALA A 226 -29.81 5.49 21.12
C ALA A 226 -29.60 6.63 20.12
N SER A 227 -30.46 6.70 19.09
CA SER A 227 -30.45 7.79 18.10
C SER A 227 -30.66 9.16 18.77
N ARG A 228 -31.61 9.28 19.71
CA ARG A 228 -31.85 10.52 20.44
C ARG A 228 -30.64 10.96 21.27
N HIS A 229 -29.98 10.04 21.97
CA HIS A 229 -28.80 10.36 22.77
C HIS A 229 -27.60 10.69 21.88
N LEU A 230 -27.42 9.97 20.78
CA LEU A 230 -26.40 10.26 19.77
C LEU A 230 -26.51 11.71 19.27
N TRP A 231 -27.69 12.15 18.83
CA TRP A 231 -27.87 13.51 18.32
C TRP A 231 -27.67 14.60 19.38
N LYS A 232 -27.89 14.31 20.67
CA LYS A 232 -27.53 15.24 21.74
C LYS A 232 -26.01 15.38 21.86
N LEU A 233 -25.30 14.27 21.83
CA LEU A 233 -23.84 14.25 21.94
C LEU A 233 -23.17 14.89 20.71
N LEU A 234 -23.65 14.58 19.50
CA LEU A 234 -23.13 15.15 18.25
C LEU A 234 -23.19 16.69 18.25
N LYS A 235 -24.23 17.29 18.83
CA LYS A 235 -24.38 18.76 18.97
C LYS A 235 -23.26 19.45 19.75
N GLU A 236 -22.54 18.68 20.56
CA GLU A 236 -21.45 19.20 21.35
C GLU A 236 -20.09 18.93 20.68
N ILE A 237 -20.04 18.12 19.63
CA ILE A 237 -18.82 17.74 18.91
C ILE A 237 -18.43 18.84 17.91
N THR A 238 -17.16 19.21 17.98
CA THR A 238 -16.47 20.01 16.96
C THR A 238 -15.42 19.13 16.30
N VAL A 239 -15.58 18.85 15.01
CA VAL A 239 -14.63 18.04 14.25
C VAL A 239 -13.55 18.96 13.69
N THR A 240 -12.29 18.64 14.00
CA THR A 240 -11.13 19.36 13.49
C THR A 240 -10.32 18.50 12.55
N ILE A 241 -9.65 19.13 11.60
CA ILE A 241 -8.77 18.44 10.65
C ILE A 241 -7.43 18.21 11.35
N PRO A 242 -6.92 16.97 11.41
CA PRO A 242 -5.59 16.76 11.97
C PRO A 242 -4.53 17.39 11.08
N LEU A 243 -3.50 17.98 11.71
CA LEU A 243 -2.41 18.66 11.02
C LEU A 243 -1.70 17.77 9.98
N ASP A 244 -1.76 16.45 10.12
CA ASP A 244 -1.15 15.50 9.19
C ASP A 244 -1.83 15.46 7.80
N TYR A 245 -3.10 15.87 7.74
CA TYR A 245 -3.91 15.91 6.52
C TYR A 245 -4.01 17.32 5.93
N ASP A 246 -3.28 18.29 6.48
CA ASP A 246 -3.27 19.64 5.94
C ASP A 246 -2.70 19.65 4.50
N THR A 247 -3.45 20.27 3.60
CA THR A 247 -3.17 20.35 2.15
C THR A 247 -2.33 21.57 1.77
N ASP A 248 -2.07 22.49 2.71
CA ASP A 248 -1.27 23.71 2.48
C ASP A 248 0.08 23.42 1.83
N GLY A 249 0.37 24.10 0.71
CA GLY A 249 1.56 23.86 -0.09
C GLY A 249 2.86 24.09 0.66
N VAL A 250 2.95 25.14 1.50
CA VAL A 250 4.18 25.45 2.26
C VAL A 250 4.43 24.40 3.34
N ARG A 251 3.39 23.96 4.06
CA ARG A 251 3.52 22.81 4.99
C ARG A 251 3.93 21.55 4.27
N GLY A 252 3.35 21.28 3.10
CA GLY A 252 3.75 20.15 2.25
C GLY A 252 5.23 20.22 1.84
N LEU A 253 5.74 21.42 1.51
CA LEU A 253 7.16 21.63 1.23
C LEU A 253 8.03 21.32 2.45
N PHE A 254 7.66 21.76 3.65
CA PHE A 254 8.40 21.41 4.88
C PHE A 254 8.42 19.90 5.11
N ARG A 255 7.29 19.21 4.94
CA ARG A 255 7.25 17.73 5.04
C ARG A 255 8.16 17.07 4.01
N LEU A 256 8.22 17.60 2.78
CA LEU A 256 9.10 17.12 1.72
C LEU A 256 10.58 17.33 2.08
N LEU A 257 10.95 18.53 2.55
CA LEU A 257 12.30 18.88 2.95
C LEU A 257 12.74 18.07 4.17
N ASP A 258 11.86 17.87 5.14
CA ASP A 258 12.15 17.03 6.30
C ASP A 258 12.51 15.60 5.82
N ALA A 259 11.61 14.99 5.04
CA ALA A 259 11.75 13.62 4.53
C ALA A 259 12.90 13.43 3.53
N SER A 260 13.37 14.52 2.90
CA SER A 260 14.41 14.48 1.87
C SER A 260 15.77 14.93 2.36
N LEU A 261 15.85 15.76 3.39
CA LEU A 261 17.07 16.42 3.83
C LEU A 261 17.29 16.23 5.33
N LEU A 262 16.36 16.66 6.19
CA LEU A 262 16.57 16.65 7.64
C LEU A 262 16.69 15.22 8.19
N CYS A 263 15.95 14.26 7.63
CA CYS A 263 16.04 12.85 8.00
C CYS A 263 17.46 12.27 7.87
N ARG A 264 18.35 12.92 7.11
CA ARG A 264 19.73 12.50 6.91
C ARG A 264 20.71 13.21 7.85
N MET A 265 20.35 14.35 8.44
CA MET A 265 21.30 15.21 9.16
C MET A 265 21.93 14.57 10.40
N SER A 266 21.20 13.71 11.10
CA SER A 266 21.72 13.00 12.28
C SER A 266 22.78 11.96 11.95
N TYR A 267 22.79 11.44 10.71
CA TYR A 267 23.76 10.46 10.23
C TYR A 267 24.89 11.08 9.38
N TYR A 268 24.68 12.30 8.87
CA TYR A 268 25.59 13.03 7.99
C TYR A 268 25.76 14.48 8.50
N PRO A 269 26.53 14.71 9.59
CA PRO A 269 26.67 16.02 10.23
C PRO A 269 27.20 17.12 9.30
N GLU A 270 27.95 16.76 8.26
CA GLU A 270 28.45 17.64 7.20
C GLU A 270 27.32 18.39 6.47
N LEU A 271 26.11 17.83 6.42
CA LEU A 271 24.95 18.47 5.81
C LEU A 271 24.59 19.78 6.51
N ARG A 272 24.80 19.90 7.83
CA ARG A 272 24.55 21.15 8.57
C ARG A 272 25.48 22.26 8.08
N PHE A 273 26.75 21.95 7.89
CA PHE A 273 27.74 22.88 7.36
C PHE A 273 27.44 23.25 5.91
N ALA A 274 27.05 22.26 5.09
CA ALA A 274 26.63 22.49 3.71
C ALA A 274 25.41 23.42 3.63
N MET A 275 24.40 23.23 4.50
CA MET A 275 23.21 24.07 4.54
C MET A 275 23.55 25.49 4.99
N GLN A 276 24.40 25.65 6.01
CA GLN A 276 24.84 26.96 6.45
C GLN A 276 25.57 27.72 5.33
N LYS A 277 26.47 27.03 4.60
CA LYS A 277 27.17 27.62 3.45
C LYS A 277 26.19 27.99 2.33
N LYS A 278 25.21 27.12 2.07
CA LYS A 278 24.19 27.34 1.05
C LYS A 278 23.30 28.55 1.39
N LEU A 279 22.88 28.69 2.64
CA LEU A 279 22.12 29.85 3.13
C LEU A 279 22.87 31.15 2.86
N LYS A 280 24.15 31.23 3.25
CA LYS A 280 24.99 32.41 3.00
C LYS A 280 25.16 32.72 1.51
N LYS A 281 25.22 31.70 0.66
CA LYS A 281 25.34 31.85 -0.80
C LYS A 281 24.07 32.46 -1.41
N ILE A 282 22.89 32.00 -0.99
CA ILE A 282 21.61 32.47 -1.58
C ILE A 282 21.06 33.72 -0.89
N TRP A 283 21.46 34.00 0.35
CA TRP A 283 21.08 35.19 1.11
C TRP A 283 22.31 35.85 1.79
N PRO A 284 23.17 36.55 1.02
CA PRO A 284 24.39 37.17 1.54
C PRO A 284 24.12 38.22 2.63
N GLU A 285 22.94 38.88 2.61
CA GLU A 285 22.52 39.86 3.60
C GLU A 285 22.34 39.25 5.00
N SER A 286 22.22 37.93 5.13
CA SER A 286 22.17 37.25 6.42
C SER A 286 23.36 37.59 7.31
N GLU A 287 24.55 37.80 6.73
CA GLU A 287 25.76 38.13 7.50
C GLU A 287 25.68 39.50 8.20
N LYS A 288 24.86 40.41 7.65
CA LYS A 288 24.61 41.73 8.26
C LYS A 288 23.61 41.68 9.42
N ARG A 289 22.89 40.58 9.59
CA ARG A 289 21.83 40.42 10.60
C ARG A 289 22.29 39.63 11.85
N GLY A 290 23.58 39.32 11.94
CA GLY A 290 24.19 38.57 13.05
C GLY A 290 24.42 37.09 12.71
N PRO A 291 25.04 36.30 13.62
CA PRO A 291 25.26 34.87 13.40
C PRO A 291 23.92 34.13 13.49
N VAL A 292 23.35 33.81 12.32
CA VAL A 292 22.11 33.04 12.21
C VAL A 292 22.45 31.64 11.76
N GLU A 293 22.19 30.66 12.63
CA GLU A 293 22.27 29.25 12.26
C GLU A 293 21.09 28.85 11.37
N TRP A 294 21.39 28.16 10.27
CA TRP A 294 20.40 27.71 9.29
C TRP A 294 19.27 26.90 9.94
N MET A 295 19.61 26.00 10.86
CA MET A 295 18.61 25.14 11.50
C MET A 295 17.64 25.94 12.38
N THR A 296 18.15 26.94 13.11
CA THR A 296 17.33 27.83 13.92
C THR A 296 16.35 28.62 13.07
N LEU A 297 16.82 29.16 11.94
CA LEU A 297 15.97 29.87 11.00
C LEU A 297 14.95 28.94 10.31
N TYR A 298 15.36 27.76 9.88
CA TYR A 298 14.46 26.76 9.28
C TYR A 298 13.32 26.37 10.23
N GLN A 299 13.62 26.15 11.51
CA GLN A 299 12.60 25.84 12.51
C GLN A 299 11.66 27.04 12.76
N ALA A 300 12.18 28.27 12.75
CA ALA A 300 11.37 29.48 12.86
C ALA A 300 10.42 29.64 11.66
N GLU A 301 10.93 29.47 10.43
CA GLU A 301 10.15 29.49 9.19
C GLU A 301 9.05 28.41 9.18
N LYS A 302 9.41 27.16 9.51
CA LYS A 302 8.49 26.02 9.62
C LYS A 302 7.39 26.30 10.64
N ARG A 303 7.75 26.90 11.79
CA ARG A 303 6.81 27.26 12.86
C ARG A 303 5.72 28.21 12.39
N VAL A 304 6.09 29.24 11.65
CA VAL A 304 5.17 30.28 11.19
C VAL A 304 4.62 29.99 9.78
N ASN A 305 4.93 28.83 9.21
CA ASN A 305 4.50 28.41 7.88
C ASN A 305 4.85 29.43 6.79
N ILE A 306 6.12 29.85 6.77
CA ILE A 306 6.70 30.72 5.74
C ILE A 306 7.76 29.92 5.00
N TYR A 307 7.73 29.95 3.68
CA TYR A 307 8.83 29.47 2.86
C TYR A 307 9.88 30.58 2.76
N GLY A 308 10.81 30.63 3.72
CA GLY A 308 11.83 31.67 3.84
C GLY A 308 13.17 31.28 3.21
N TRP A 309 14.24 31.97 3.58
CA TRP A 309 15.56 31.75 3.01
C TRP A 309 16.18 30.42 3.45
N ALA A 310 15.93 29.95 4.67
CA ALA A 310 16.45 28.66 5.13
C ALA A 310 15.78 27.48 4.42
N ALA A 311 14.45 27.48 4.28
CA ALA A 311 13.74 26.47 3.48
C ALA A 311 14.19 26.49 2.02
N ALA A 312 14.35 27.68 1.44
CA ALA A 312 14.87 27.84 0.08
C ALA A 312 16.32 27.34 -0.07
N ALA A 313 17.17 27.53 0.94
CA ALA A 313 18.53 26.97 0.95
C ALA A 313 18.51 25.44 0.94
N GLY A 314 17.62 24.83 1.73
CA GLY A 314 17.42 23.38 1.73
C GLY A 314 16.98 22.85 0.37
N LEU A 315 15.97 23.47 -0.26
CA LEU A 315 15.52 23.07 -1.60
C LEU A 315 16.62 23.31 -2.65
N ALA A 316 17.30 24.46 -2.61
CA ALA A 316 18.36 24.80 -3.54
C ALA A 316 19.55 23.82 -3.44
N TYR A 317 19.82 23.28 -2.25
CA TYR A 317 20.86 22.26 -2.07
C TYR A 317 20.45 20.96 -2.76
N LEU A 318 19.24 20.45 -2.47
CA LEU A 318 18.73 19.24 -3.11
C LEU A 318 18.69 19.38 -4.64
N GLN A 319 18.28 20.56 -5.13
CA GLN A 319 18.26 20.86 -6.56
C GLN A 319 19.66 20.83 -7.18
N GLU A 320 20.66 21.49 -6.54
CA GLU A 320 22.04 21.58 -7.06
C GLU A 320 22.77 20.23 -7.00
N GLU A 321 22.63 19.48 -5.89
CA GLU A 321 23.44 18.28 -5.63
C GLU A 321 22.80 16.98 -6.15
N GLU A 322 21.46 16.88 -6.21
CA GLU A 322 20.79 15.61 -6.55
C GLU A 322 19.98 15.66 -7.84
N PHE A 323 19.23 16.74 -8.08
CA PHE A 323 18.29 16.81 -9.21
C PHE A 323 18.95 17.31 -10.49
N LEU A 324 19.61 18.47 -10.48
CA LEU A 324 20.22 19.07 -11.66
C LEU A 324 21.32 18.19 -12.30
N PRO A 325 22.20 17.50 -11.54
CA PRO A 325 23.20 16.61 -12.14
C PRO A 325 22.56 15.46 -12.92
N LYS A 326 21.46 14.88 -12.41
CA LYS A 326 20.72 13.83 -13.11
C LYS A 326 19.99 14.37 -14.33
N LEU A 327 19.38 15.55 -14.21
CA LEU A 327 18.67 16.19 -15.33
C LEU A 327 19.63 16.52 -16.48
N LYS A 328 20.83 17.04 -16.18
CA LYS A 328 21.87 17.31 -17.18
C LYS A 328 22.30 16.04 -17.91
N LYS A 329 22.62 14.98 -17.16
CA LYS A 329 23.04 13.69 -17.72
C LYS A 329 21.98 13.11 -18.66
N GLU A 330 20.70 13.17 -18.29
CA GLU A 330 19.60 12.67 -19.12
C GLU A 330 19.45 13.48 -20.41
N ILE A 331 19.56 14.82 -20.32
CA ILE A 331 19.44 15.71 -21.47
C ILE A 331 20.60 15.52 -22.46
N GLU A 332 21.81 15.34 -21.96
CA GLU A 332 23.00 15.05 -22.77
C GLU A 332 22.86 13.73 -23.55
N GLN A 333 22.29 12.69 -22.90
CA GLN A 333 22.02 11.40 -23.54
C GLN A 333 20.95 11.50 -24.65
N VAL A 334 19.89 12.28 -24.44
CA VAL A 334 18.83 12.48 -25.46
C VAL A 334 19.31 13.32 -26.66
N THR A 335 20.26 14.24 -26.46
CA THR A 335 20.76 15.09 -27.56
C THR A 335 21.58 14.35 -28.62
N GLU A 336 22.15 13.18 -28.30
CA GLU A 336 22.81 12.32 -29.30
C GLU A 336 21.80 11.65 -30.26
N GLU A 337 20.51 11.53 -29.88
CA GLU A 337 19.44 10.95 -30.71
C GLU A 337 18.52 12.01 -31.39
N GLY A 338 18.90 13.29 -31.35
CA GLY A 338 18.39 14.31 -32.27
C GLY A 338 16.98 14.85 -31.98
N LYS A 339 16.79 15.65 -30.92
CA LYS A 339 15.79 16.75 -30.87
C LYS A 339 16.30 17.96 -30.05
N PRO A 340 16.16 19.23 -30.50
CA PRO A 340 16.84 20.39 -29.88
C PRO A 340 16.10 21.10 -28.73
N ASN A 341 14.95 20.59 -28.25
CA ASN A 341 14.08 21.31 -27.30
C ASN A 341 14.42 21.12 -25.82
N SER A 342 15.43 20.32 -25.46
CA SER A 342 15.69 19.90 -24.07
C SER A 342 16.46 20.93 -23.23
N MET A 343 17.25 21.82 -23.84
CA MET A 343 18.11 22.76 -23.07
C MET A 343 17.34 23.92 -22.41
N GLN A 344 16.10 24.18 -22.86
CA GLN A 344 15.21 25.18 -22.24
C GLN A 344 14.71 24.73 -20.85
N SER A 345 14.62 23.42 -20.57
CA SER A 345 14.09 22.92 -19.30
C SER A 345 15.06 23.12 -18.13
N ILE A 346 16.37 22.97 -18.34
CA ILE A 346 17.41 23.22 -17.32
C ILE A 346 17.42 24.69 -16.89
N ASN A 347 17.35 25.62 -17.86
CA ASN A 347 17.36 27.06 -17.61
C ASN A 347 16.09 27.57 -16.91
N SER A 348 15.03 26.75 -16.84
CA SER A 348 13.78 27.11 -16.16
C SER A 348 13.81 26.85 -14.65
N VAL A 349 14.75 26.04 -14.15
CA VAL A 349 14.86 25.70 -12.72
C VAL A 349 15.63 26.79 -11.98
N MET A 350 14.90 27.67 -11.29
CA MET A 350 15.50 28.65 -10.41
C MET A 350 15.80 28.02 -9.04
N LEU A 351 17.08 28.01 -8.64
CA LEU A 351 17.49 27.43 -7.35
C LEU A 351 16.73 28.06 -6.18
N GLY A 352 16.20 27.22 -5.30
CA GLY A 352 15.44 27.65 -4.12
C GLY A 352 14.02 28.11 -4.43
N HIS A 353 13.57 28.07 -5.69
CA HIS A 353 12.16 28.18 -6.04
C HIS A 353 11.58 26.79 -6.29
N THR A 354 10.28 26.63 -6.02
CA THR A 354 9.61 25.37 -6.31
C THR A 354 9.52 25.13 -7.81
N ASP A 355 9.70 23.87 -8.17
CA ASP A 355 9.52 23.37 -9.52
C ASP A 355 8.82 22.01 -9.46
N PRO A 356 7.70 21.80 -10.18
CA PRO A 356 6.95 20.55 -10.12
C PRO A 356 7.80 19.30 -10.35
N MET A 357 8.76 19.33 -11.28
CA MET A 357 9.64 18.19 -11.52
C MET A 357 10.55 17.94 -10.33
N SER A 358 11.21 18.98 -9.80
CA SER A 358 12.07 18.82 -8.63
C SER A 358 11.29 18.28 -7.41
N LEU A 359 10.08 18.79 -7.14
CA LEU A 359 9.27 18.34 -6.02
C LEU A 359 8.82 16.88 -6.19
N ARG A 360 8.41 16.48 -7.40
CA ARG A 360 8.07 15.09 -7.72
C ARG A 360 9.28 14.17 -7.61
N PHE A 361 10.45 14.65 -7.99
CA PHE A 361 11.70 13.91 -7.88
C PHE A 361 12.06 13.65 -6.40
N PHE A 362 11.81 14.62 -5.52
CA PHE A 362 12.07 14.49 -4.08
C PHE A 362 10.95 13.81 -3.29
N SER A 363 10.00 13.15 -3.94
CA SER A 363 9.00 12.37 -3.21
C SER A 363 9.63 11.10 -2.61
N SER A 364 9.17 10.69 -1.43
CA SER A 364 9.68 9.54 -0.69
C SER A 364 8.65 8.43 -0.59
N PRO A 365 9.10 7.17 -0.46
CA PRO A 365 8.20 6.03 -0.26
C PRO A 365 7.67 5.96 1.18
N THR A 366 6.55 5.26 1.32
CA THR A 366 5.97 4.83 2.60
C THR A 366 5.68 3.34 2.52
N ILE A 367 6.02 2.57 3.56
CA ILE A 367 5.72 1.14 3.64
C ILE A 367 4.87 0.84 4.87
N SER A 368 3.92 -0.07 4.75
CA SER A 368 3.09 -0.55 5.85
C SER A 368 2.82 -2.04 5.75
N HIS A 369 2.35 -2.59 6.87
CA HIS A 369 2.10 -4.01 7.01
C HIS A 369 0.94 -4.28 7.96
N GLY A 370 0.05 -5.18 7.57
CA GLY A 370 -0.86 -5.89 8.47
C GLY A 370 -0.29 -7.27 8.76
N ARG A 371 -0.04 -7.58 10.04
CA ARG A 371 0.51 -8.85 10.51
C ARG A 371 -0.60 -9.79 10.94
N TRP A 372 -0.36 -11.08 10.72
CA TRP A 372 -1.03 -12.18 11.37
C TRP A 372 0.05 -13.05 12.01
N ALA A 373 0.13 -13.06 13.33
CA ALA A 373 1.17 -13.71 14.10
C ALA A 373 1.10 -15.23 13.96
N MET A 374 2.26 -15.84 13.72
CA MET A 374 2.42 -17.30 13.71
C MET A 374 3.59 -17.74 14.61
N GLN A 375 4.77 -17.11 14.42
CA GLN A 375 6.01 -17.50 15.11
C GLN A 375 6.21 -16.81 16.47
N SER A 376 5.58 -15.65 16.71
CA SER A 376 5.83 -14.87 17.92
C SER A 376 4.59 -14.12 18.40
N PRO A 377 4.44 -13.83 19.72
CA PRO A 377 3.21 -13.29 20.29
C PRO A 377 2.80 -11.95 19.69
N VAL A 378 1.51 -11.64 19.81
CA VAL A 378 0.92 -10.37 19.35
C VAL A 378 1.34 -9.25 20.30
N THR A 379 2.42 -8.56 19.96
CA THR A 379 2.96 -7.42 20.73
C THR A 379 3.37 -6.30 19.78
N ILE A 380 3.44 -5.07 20.30
CA ILE A 380 3.92 -3.91 19.54
C ILE A 380 5.37 -4.12 19.06
N ARG A 381 6.22 -4.76 19.88
CA ARG A 381 7.61 -5.07 19.51
C ARG A 381 7.69 -6.02 18.32
N ASN A 382 6.82 -7.02 18.26
CA ASN A 382 6.76 -8.02 17.18
C ASN A 382 6.00 -7.53 15.94
N THR A 383 5.54 -6.28 15.92
CA THR A 383 4.78 -5.69 14.82
C THR A 383 5.74 -5.03 13.83
N HIS A 384 5.51 -5.21 12.53
CA HIS A 384 6.25 -4.53 11.47
C HIS A 384 5.98 -3.02 11.44
N PRO A 385 6.84 -2.18 10.82
CA PRO A 385 8.14 -2.49 10.22
C PRO A 385 9.26 -2.75 11.24
N PHE A 386 10.32 -3.48 10.84
CA PHE A 386 11.51 -3.73 11.65
C PHE A 386 12.69 -2.88 11.21
N PHE A 387 13.49 -2.41 12.18
CA PHE A 387 14.68 -1.60 11.95
C PHE A 387 15.94 -2.46 11.80
N ASP A 388 16.94 -1.94 11.09
CA ASP A 388 18.32 -2.42 11.26
C ASP A 388 18.93 -1.86 12.56
N ARG A 389 20.13 -2.34 12.93
CA ARG A 389 20.84 -1.87 14.13
C ARG A 389 21.04 -0.37 14.17
N THR A 390 21.32 0.25 13.01
CA THR A 390 21.64 1.68 12.92
C THR A 390 20.41 2.57 12.72
N LYS A 391 19.20 2.00 12.64
CA LYS A 391 17.95 2.70 12.33
C LYS A 391 18.00 3.53 11.04
N LYS A 392 18.79 3.08 10.06
CA LYS A 392 18.87 3.66 8.70
C LYS A 392 17.96 2.95 7.71
N ARG A 393 17.43 1.77 8.07
CA ARG A 393 16.63 0.91 7.20
C ARG A 393 15.42 0.37 7.93
N ILE A 394 14.33 0.18 7.19
CA ILE A 394 13.19 -0.59 7.67
C ILE A 394 12.71 -1.61 6.65
N VAL A 395 12.14 -2.71 7.14
CA VAL A 395 11.56 -3.76 6.32
C VAL A 395 10.16 -4.16 6.80
N VAL A 396 9.32 -4.58 5.84
CA VAL A 396 8.08 -5.31 6.07
C VAL A 396 8.18 -6.67 5.38
N LEU A 397 7.87 -7.76 6.09
CA LEU A 397 8.02 -9.12 5.58
C LEU A 397 6.72 -9.92 5.77
N ASN A 398 6.30 -10.56 4.69
CA ASN A 398 5.17 -11.47 4.65
C ASN A 398 5.69 -12.88 4.32
N GLY A 399 5.55 -13.80 5.27
CA GLY A 399 5.94 -15.20 5.08
C GLY A 399 6.76 -15.74 6.24
N GLN A 400 7.38 -16.88 6.01
CA GLN A 400 8.23 -17.60 6.94
C GLN A 400 9.37 -18.27 6.17
N PHE A 401 10.57 -18.27 6.73
CA PHE A 401 11.70 -19.00 6.17
C PHE A 401 11.96 -20.29 6.96
N ASN A 402 12.84 -21.13 6.44
CA ASN A 402 13.15 -22.42 7.03
C ASN A 402 13.64 -22.28 8.50
N GLY A 403 13.15 -23.12 9.42
CA GLY A 403 13.48 -23.05 10.85
C GLY A 403 14.94 -23.35 11.19
N GLU A 404 15.64 -24.15 10.38
CA GLU A 404 17.09 -24.34 10.51
C GLU A 404 17.84 -23.05 10.16
N VAL A 405 17.43 -22.39 9.08
CA VAL A 405 18.00 -21.09 8.66
C VAL A 405 17.71 -20.03 9.71
N GLU A 406 16.51 -20.02 10.30
CA GLU A 406 16.15 -19.15 11.42
C GLU A 406 17.09 -19.33 12.61
N THR A 407 17.36 -20.56 13.01
CA THR A 407 18.27 -20.87 14.12
C THR A 407 19.72 -20.47 13.80
N GLU A 408 20.20 -20.82 12.60
CA GLU A 408 21.55 -20.50 12.14
C GLU A 408 21.78 -18.99 12.07
N LEU A 409 20.83 -18.24 11.48
CA LEU A 409 20.89 -16.79 11.39
C LEU A 409 20.81 -16.14 12.78
N HIS A 410 19.97 -16.64 13.68
CA HIS A 410 19.90 -16.15 15.04
C HIS A 410 21.26 -16.26 15.75
N GLU A 411 21.91 -17.43 15.68
CA GLU A 411 23.25 -17.62 16.26
C GLU A 411 24.32 -16.75 15.58
N PHE A 412 24.28 -16.66 14.26
CA PHE A 412 25.21 -15.82 13.50
C PHE A 412 25.12 -14.35 13.92
N LEU A 413 23.90 -13.78 13.97
CA LEU A 413 23.67 -12.39 14.33
C LEU A 413 24.13 -12.10 15.77
N LEU A 414 23.89 -13.02 16.71
CA LEU A 414 24.40 -12.90 18.09
C LEU A 414 25.92 -12.90 18.15
N ARG A 415 26.59 -13.80 17.40
CA ARG A 415 28.05 -13.87 17.34
C ARG A 415 28.68 -12.63 16.71
N MET A 416 27.96 -11.97 15.79
CA MET A 416 28.34 -10.68 15.21
C MET A 416 28.05 -9.48 16.13
N GLY A 417 27.56 -9.72 17.36
CA GLY A 417 27.30 -8.68 18.35
C GLY A 417 26.02 -7.87 18.11
N LEU A 418 25.10 -8.39 17.31
CA LEU A 418 23.80 -7.77 17.05
C LEU A 418 22.79 -8.19 18.13
N SER A 419 21.93 -7.26 18.56
CA SER A 419 20.87 -7.52 19.54
C SER A 419 19.49 -7.43 18.89
N PHE A 420 18.57 -8.27 19.35
CA PHE A 420 17.19 -8.31 18.87
C PHE A 420 16.29 -7.41 19.72
N GLN A 421 15.41 -6.66 19.07
CA GLN A 421 14.39 -5.83 19.71
C GLN A 421 13.02 -6.53 19.75
N SER A 422 12.87 -7.63 19.02
CA SER A 422 11.65 -8.42 18.91
C SER A 422 11.94 -9.92 18.99
N GLU A 423 10.87 -10.69 19.19
CA GLU A 423 10.88 -12.15 19.08
C GLU A 423 10.43 -12.59 17.67
N ASN A 424 10.29 -11.65 16.73
CA ASN A 424 9.86 -11.94 15.37
C ASN A 424 11.09 -12.05 14.45
N SER A 425 11.34 -13.23 13.91
CA SER A 425 12.48 -13.51 13.03
C SER A 425 12.47 -12.73 11.72
N SER A 426 11.37 -12.06 11.37
CA SER A 426 11.35 -11.06 10.29
C SER A 426 12.34 -9.90 10.54
N GLU A 427 12.70 -9.62 11.80
CA GLU A 427 13.75 -8.64 12.16
C GLU A 427 15.14 -9.03 11.64
N TYR A 428 15.40 -10.33 11.41
CA TYR A 428 16.70 -10.80 10.94
C TYR A 428 17.03 -10.22 9.56
N MET A 429 16.01 -9.99 8.74
CA MET A 429 16.16 -9.38 7.41
C MET A 429 16.73 -7.95 7.48
N SER A 430 16.19 -7.09 8.35
CA SER A 430 16.73 -5.73 8.48
C SER A 430 18.11 -5.72 9.13
N LEU A 431 18.37 -6.60 10.10
CA LEU A 431 19.69 -6.75 10.72
C LEU A 431 20.75 -7.23 9.74
N LEU A 432 20.46 -8.26 8.93
CA LEU A 432 21.35 -8.76 7.89
C LEU A 432 21.60 -7.72 6.81
N TRP A 433 20.56 -6.99 6.38
CA TRP A 433 20.73 -5.91 5.40
C TRP A 433 21.69 -4.84 5.91
N GLY A 434 21.53 -4.38 7.15
CA GLY A 434 22.46 -3.45 7.77
C GLY A 434 23.88 -4.01 7.90
N TYR A 435 24.00 -5.27 8.33
CA TYR A 435 25.30 -5.95 8.47
C TYR A 435 26.05 -6.06 7.14
N TYR A 436 25.40 -6.56 6.07
CA TYR A 436 26.05 -6.71 4.77
C TYR A 436 26.44 -5.36 4.16
N PHE A 437 25.65 -4.32 4.38
CA PHE A 437 26.02 -2.98 3.95
C PHE A 437 27.30 -2.48 4.65
N ASP A 438 27.39 -2.67 5.97
CA ASP A 438 28.58 -2.29 6.75
C ASP A 438 29.81 -3.05 6.25
N VAL A 439 29.69 -4.36 6.00
CA VAL A 439 30.76 -5.21 5.45
C VAL A 439 31.19 -4.72 4.06
N PHE A 440 30.26 -4.58 3.12
CA PHE A 440 30.59 -4.16 1.76
C PHE A 440 31.23 -2.77 1.70
N THR A 441 30.76 -1.85 2.55
CA THR A 441 31.34 -0.49 2.64
C THR A 441 32.76 -0.53 3.20
N GLN A 442 33.02 -1.36 4.22
CA GLN A 442 34.36 -1.51 4.79
C GLN A 442 35.32 -2.16 3.79
N GLU A 443 34.90 -3.23 3.12
CA GLU A 443 35.70 -3.91 2.10
C GLU A 443 36.02 -3.02 0.91
N GLN A 444 35.08 -2.15 0.49
CA GLN A 444 35.32 -1.20 -0.59
C GLN A 444 36.40 -0.18 -0.20
N LYS A 445 36.29 0.42 0.99
CA LYS A 445 37.29 1.36 1.53
C LYS A 445 38.65 0.71 1.73
N HIS A 446 38.67 -0.52 2.23
CA HIS A 446 39.89 -1.29 2.41
C HIS A 446 40.58 -1.55 1.07
N SER A 447 39.83 -2.03 0.07
CA SER A 447 40.33 -2.30 -1.28
C SER A 447 40.90 -1.05 -1.96
N GLU A 448 40.25 0.10 -1.78
CA GLU A 448 40.75 1.39 -2.28
C GLU A 448 42.02 1.83 -1.59
N THR A 449 42.10 1.67 -0.25
CA THR A 449 43.29 2.01 0.54
C THR A 449 44.49 1.16 0.11
N VAL A 450 44.30 -0.15 -0.06
CA VAL A 450 45.34 -1.07 -0.53
C VAL A 450 45.81 -0.67 -1.93
N ARG A 451 44.89 -0.32 -2.85
CA ARG A 451 45.26 0.15 -4.20
C ARG A 451 46.08 1.43 -4.15
N VAL A 452 45.66 2.44 -3.38
CA VAL A 452 46.41 3.70 -3.23
C VAL A 452 47.82 3.47 -2.68
N GLN A 453 47.97 2.57 -1.70
CA GLN A 453 49.29 2.21 -1.14
C GLN A 453 50.18 1.50 -2.17
N ILE A 454 49.61 0.58 -2.95
CA ILE A 454 50.30 -0.12 -4.03
C ILE A 454 50.79 0.88 -5.09
N ASP A 455 49.90 1.78 -5.53
CA ASP A 455 50.20 2.79 -6.56
C ASP A 455 51.24 3.82 -6.07
N ALA A 456 51.24 4.13 -4.77
CA ALA A 456 52.22 5.02 -4.14
C ALA A 456 53.56 4.35 -3.78
N GLY A 457 53.72 3.04 -4.03
CA GLY A 457 54.93 2.29 -3.64
C GLY A 457 55.11 2.12 -2.13
N LEU A 458 54.05 2.31 -1.33
CA LEU A 458 54.08 2.28 0.14
C LEU A 458 53.73 0.90 0.73
N LYS A 459 53.92 -0.17 -0.04
CA LYS A 459 53.49 -1.54 0.33
C LYS A 459 54.09 -2.01 1.65
N ASP A 460 55.33 -1.64 1.94
CA ASP A 460 56.09 -2.11 3.11
C ASP A 460 55.78 -1.35 4.41
N TYR A 461 54.97 -0.28 4.34
CA TYR A 461 54.59 0.53 5.50
C TYR A 461 53.25 0.11 6.12
N SER A 462 52.49 -0.76 5.44
CA SER A 462 51.18 -1.23 5.89
C SER A 462 51.31 -2.38 6.88
N LEU A 463 50.68 -2.26 8.05
CA LEU A 463 50.62 -3.32 9.07
C LEU A 463 49.54 -4.40 8.77
N GLY A 464 48.78 -4.25 7.68
CA GLY A 464 47.65 -5.11 7.34
C GLY A 464 47.95 -6.16 6.25
N SER A 465 47.10 -7.19 6.16
CA SER A 465 47.07 -8.13 5.03
C SER A 465 46.86 -7.34 3.73
N GLN A 466 47.75 -7.52 2.75
CA GLN A 466 47.58 -6.98 1.39
C GLN A 466 46.61 -7.82 0.52
N ASN A 467 46.02 -8.87 1.09
CA ASN A 467 45.13 -9.77 0.36
C ASN A 467 43.72 -9.18 0.28
N ILE A 468 43.27 -8.95 -0.95
CA ILE A 468 41.88 -8.61 -1.28
C ILE A 468 41.17 -9.91 -1.65
N ASP A 469 40.02 -10.20 -1.03
CA ASP A 469 39.12 -11.24 -1.54
C ASP A 469 38.59 -10.80 -2.89
N TYR A 470 39.15 -11.38 -3.96
CA TYR A 470 38.83 -10.97 -5.32
C TYR A 470 37.36 -11.19 -5.68
N ARG A 471 36.69 -12.19 -5.07
CA ARG A 471 35.27 -12.46 -5.33
C ARG A 471 34.42 -11.33 -4.79
N VAL A 472 34.60 -10.96 -3.52
CA VAL A 472 33.88 -9.85 -2.89
C VAL A 472 34.23 -8.52 -3.58
N TYR A 473 35.51 -8.30 -3.88
CA TYR A 473 35.96 -7.12 -4.61
C TYR A 473 35.27 -6.97 -5.98
N SER A 474 35.14 -8.06 -6.74
CA SER A 474 34.47 -8.02 -8.04
C SER A 474 33.01 -7.58 -7.95
N TRP A 475 32.35 -7.88 -6.82
CA TRP A 475 30.96 -7.48 -6.58
C TRP A 475 30.83 -6.02 -6.17
N ILE A 476 31.77 -5.47 -5.40
CA ILE A 476 31.64 -4.11 -4.83
C ILE A 476 32.40 -3.03 -5.60
N LYS A 477 33.32 -3.41 -6.49
CA LYS A 477 34.19 -2.46 -7.21
C LYS A 477 33.37 -1.46 -8.03
N GLY A 478 33.59 -0.17 -7.77
CA GLY A 478 32.99 0.92 -8.54
C GLY A 478 31.51 1.17 -8.26
N LYS A 479 30.91 0.46 -7.30
CA LYS A 479 29.52 0.68 -6.88
C LYS A 479 29.40 1.89 -5.95
N THR A 480 28.38 2.69 -6.16
CA THR A 480 27.94 3.76 -5.25
C THR A 480 27.37 3.19 -3.94
N GLU A 481 27.26 4.00 -2.89
CA GLU A 481 26.64 3.57 -1.63
C GLU A 481 25.23 3.02 -1.83
N ALA A 482 24.43 3.63 -2.71
CA ALA A 482 23.08 3.16 -3.02
C ALA A 482 23.07 1.79 -3.73
N GLU A 483 24.09 1.49 -4.56
CA GLU A 483 24.25 0.18 -5.21
C GLU A 483 24.78 -0.89 -4.24
N LEU A 484 25.62 -0.50 -3.26
CA LEU A 484 26.02 -1.40 -2.18
C LEU A 484 24.84 -1.71 -1.24
N ASP A 485 23.97 -0.74 -0.98
CA ASP A 485 22.76 -0.91 -0.18
C ASP A 485 21.77 -1.87 -0.85
N GLU A 486 21.63 -1.78 -2.17
CA GLU A 486 20.86 -2.72 -2.98
C GLU A 486 21.44 -4.14 -2.95
N LEU A 487 22.76 -4.26 -3.15
CA LEU A 487 23.46 -5.55 -3.09
C LEU A 487 23.32 -6.21 -1.71
N ALA A 488 23.43 -5.42 -0.63
CA ALA A 488 23.24 -5.87 0.73
C ALA A 488 21.82 -6.37 1.01
N PHE A 489 20.81 -5.72 0.42
CA PHE A 489 19.42 -6.18 0.52
C PHE A 489 19.23 -7.54 -0.18
N ILE A 490 19.78 -7.69 -1.39
CA ILE A 490 19.72 -8.95 -2.15
C ILE A 490 20.43 -10.07 -1.41
N GLU A 491 21.64 -9.84 -0.89
CA GLU A 491 22.39 -10.87 -0.16
C GLU A 491 21.69 -11.27 1.15
N ALA A 492 21.08 -10.32 1.86
CA ALA A 492 20.25 -10.61 3.03
C ALA A 492 19.06 -11.52 2.67
N ALA A 493 18.32 -11.20 1.61
CA ALA A 493 17.22 -12.03 1.13
C ALA A 493 17.70 -13.43 0.72
N ARG A 494 18.83 -13.52 0.00
CA ARG A 494 19.43 -14.78 -0.45
C ARG A 494 19.77 -15.72 0.71
N LYS A 495 20.31 -15.21 1.82
CA LYS A 495 20.59 -16.05 2.99
C LYS A 495 19.33 -16.58 3.66
N ILE A 496 18.31 -15.74 3.78
CA ILE A 496 17.05 -16.11 4.42
C ILE A 496 16.36 -17.25 3.66
N VAL A 497 16.49 -17.30 2.34
CA VAL A 497 15.80 -18.30 1.50
C VAL A 497 16.66 -19.50 1.11
N SER A 498 17.89 -19.58 1.63
CA SER A 498 18.91 -20.54 1.21
C SER A 498 18.51 -22.02 1.33
N ARG A 499 17.59 -22.36 2.25
CA ARG A 499 17.03 -23.73 2.42
C ARG A 499 15.51 -23.75 2.24
N GLY A 500 15.00 -22.88 1.38
CA GLY A 500 13.58 -22.74 1.09
C GLY A 500 12.82 -21.88 2.10
N GLY A 501 11.50 -22.04 2.10
CA GLY A 501 10.56 -21.17 2.82
C GLY A 501 9.64 -20.43 1.84
N GLN A 502 8.95 -19.42 2.34
CA GLN A 502 8.13 -18.51 1.54
C GLN A 502 8.27 -17.12 2.12
N ILE A 503 8.88 -16.18 1.40
CA ILE A 503 9.00 -14.79 1.86
C ILE A 503 8.65 -13.82 0.74
N ALA A 504 8.05 -12.72 1.15
CA ALA A 504 7.94 -11.50 0.37
C ALA A 504 8.37 -10.36 1.30
N VAL A 505 9.42 -9.62 0.93
CA VAL A 505 9.94 -8.52 1.73
C VAL A 505 9.96 -7.24 0.90
N SER A 506 9.57 -6.13 1.51
CA SER A 506 9.80 -4.79 0.99
C SER A 506 10.59 -3.95 2.00
N GLY A 507 11.58 -3.20 1.53
CA GLY A 507 12.44 -2.37 2.35
C GLY A 507 12.70 -0.99 1.77
N MET A 508 12.99 -0.03 2.66
CA MET A 508 13.45 1.32 2.32
C MET A 508 14.60 1.76 3.24
N SER A 509 15.45 2.65 2.75
CA SER A 509 16.74 3.01 3.37
C SER A 509 17.04 4.49 3.23
N LEU A 510 17.61 5.10 4.27
CA LEU A 510 18.13 6.47 4.24
C LEU A 510 19.35 6.63 3.33
N VAL A 511 20.06 5.54 3.02
CA VAL A 511 21.16 5.52 2.03
C VAL A 511 20.61 5.62 0.61
N SER A 512 19.41 5.07 0.39
CA SER A 512 18.74 5.00 -0.91
C SER A 512 17.33 5.61 -0.85
N PRO A 513 17.15 6.90 -0.48
CA PRO A 513 15.84 7.47 -0.11
C PRO A 513 14.83 7.59 -1.26
N ARG A 514 15.26 7.33 -2.50
CA ARG A 514 14.45 7.36 -3.72
C ARG A 514 14.19 5.99 -4.31
N LYS A 515 14.40 4.94 -3.52
CA LYS A 515 14.25 3.54 -3.92
C LYS A 515 13.40 2.76 -2.92
N ILE A 516 12.62 1.82 -3.43
CA ILE A 516 12.08 0.69 -2.67
C ILE A 516 12.71 -0.58 -3.24
N TYR A 517 13.16 -1.47 -2.36
CA TYR A 517 13.61 -2.80 -2.73
C TYR A 517 12.56 -3.84 -2.35
N ILE A 518 12.34 -4.81 -3.24
CA ILE A 518 11.42 -5.92 -3.04
C ILE A 518 12.14 -7.21 -3.40
N ALA A 519 12.07 -8.21 -2.53
CA ALA A 519 12.53 -9.56 -2.83
C ALA A 519 11.43 -10.58 -2.49
N VAL A 520 11.30 -11.60 -3.32
CA VAL A 520 10.34 -12.69 -3.14
C VAL A 520 10.99 -14.05 -3.34
N HIS A 521 10.49 -15.01 -2.58
CA HIS A 521 10.78 -16.43 -2.74
C HIS A 521 9.49 -17.20 -2.44
N ASN A 522 8.91 -17.84 -3.46
CA ASN A 522 7.69 -18.64 -3.36
C ASN A 522 6.51 -17.92 -2.66
N ARG A 523 6.46 -16.58 -2.74
CA ARG A 523 5.40 -15.74 -2.19
C ARG A 523 5.19 -14.50 -3.07
N PRO A 524 4.07 -14.36 -3.77
CA PRO A 524 3.87 -13.27 -4.72
C PRO A 524 3.73 -11.88 -4.05
N VAL A 525 4.23 -10.86 -4.74
CA VAL A 525 3.93 -9.44 -4.50
C VAL A 525 3.55 -8.81 -5.83
N PHE A 526 2.57 -7.91 -5.81
CA PHE A 526 2.11 -7.20 -7.00
C PHE A 526 2.61 -5.76 -6.95
N ILE A 527 3.19 -5.30 -8.06
CA ILE A 527 3.56 -3.90 -8.26
C ILE A 527 2.47 -3.30 -9.15
N ALA A 528 1.56 -2.54 -8.55
CA ALA A 528 0.46 -1.89 -9.22
C ALA A 528 0.84 -0.45 -9.58
N ARG A 529 0.58 -0.03 -10.81
CA ARG A 529 0.78 1.33 -11.29
C ARG A 529 -0.50 1.85 -11.93
N ARG A 530 -0.74 3.15 -11.81
CA ARG A 530 -1.85 3.79 -12.53
C ARG A 530 -1.40 4.12 -13.95
N SER A 531 -2.30 4.05 -14.91
CA SER A 531 -2.00 4.40 -16.31
C SER A 531 -1.80 5.90 -16.53
N CYS A 532 -2.43 6.74 -15.72
CA CYS A 532 -2.48 8.20 -15.91
C CYS A 532 -1.55 9.00 -15.00
N ASN A 533 -0.85 8.35 -14.06
CA ASN A 533 0.14 9.00 -13.20
C ASN A 533 1.29 8.05 -12.88
N GLU A 534 2.32 8.59 -12.25
CA GLU A 534 3.58 7.88 -11.98
C GLU A 534 3.59 7.20 -10.61
N ASP A 535 2.42 7.07 -9.97
CA ASP A 535 2.33 6.49 -8.64
C ASP A 535 2.36 4.97 -8.72
N VAL A 536 3.17 4.36 -7.87
CA VAL A 536 3.33 2.92 -7.78
C VAL A 536 2.97 2.46 -6.38
N MET A 537 2.25 1.33 -6.30
CA MET A 537 1.99 0.63 -5.05
C MET A 537 2.55 -0.79 -5.09
N VAL A 538 3.16 -1.19 -3.98
CA VAL A 538 3.66 -2.56 -3.74
C VAL A 538 2.68 -3.25 -2.81
N VAL A 539 1.98 -4.28 -3.27
CA VAL A 539 0.87 -4.87 -2.53
C VAL A 539 0.92 -6.39 -2.52
N SER A 540 0.61 -7.01 -1.37
CA SER A 540 0.38 -8.46 -1.30
C SER A 540 -1.03 -8.89 -1.74
N ASP A 541 -1.89 -7.93 -2.09
CA ASP A 541 -3.23 -8.15 -2.64
C ASP A 541 -3.57 -6.97 -3.56
N ILE A 542 -4.01 -7.25 -4.77
CA ILE A 542 -4.27 -6.23 -5.80
C ILE A 542 -5.33 -5.22 -5.32
N ASN A 543 -6.27 -5.61 -4.45
CA ASN A 543 -7.28 -4.70 -3.92
C ASN A 543 -6.70 -3.52 -3.13
N ALA A 544 -5.51 -3.67 -2.51
CA ALA A 544 -4.85 -2.56 -1.83
C ALA A 544 -4.40 -1.45 -2.79
N ALA A 545 -4.30 -1.73 -4.10
CA ALA A 545 -4.00 -0.72 -5.10
C ALA A 545 -5.12 0.33 -5.26
N MET A 546 -6.29 0.15 -4.62
CA MET A 546 -7.31 1.20 -4.48
C MET A 546 -6.73 2.47 -3.84
N GLY A 547 -5.66 2.35 -3.04
CA GLY A 547 -4.91 3.48 -2.49
C GLY A 547 -4.30 4.43 -3.54
N LEU A 548 -4.16 4.02 -4.80
CA LEU A 548 -3.70 4.88 -5.90
C LEU A 548 -4.71 5.98 -6.28
N PHE A 549 -5.96 5.87 -5.84
CA PHE A 549 -7.06 6.77 -6.21
C PHE A 549 -7.43 7.71 -5.07
N SER A 550 -7.85 8.93 -5.39
CA SER A 550 -8.29 9.91 -4.37
C SER A 550 -9.63 9.49 -3.78
N GLN A 551 -9.90 9.93 -2.55
CA GLN A 551 -11.17 9.64 -1.88
C GLN A 551 -12.35 10.26 -2.62
N SER A 552 -12.16 11.44 -3.22
CA SER A 552 -13.16 12.08 -4.09
C SER A 552 -13.55 11.17 -5.26
N MET A 553 -12.57 10.62 -5.98
CA MET A 553 -12.79 9.76 -7.14
C MET A 553 -13.46 8.44 -6.75
N ILE A 554 -12.97 7.79 -5.68
CA ILE A 554 -13.54 6.53 -5.17
C ILE A 554 -15.01 6.73 -4.82
N LEU A 555 -15.34 7.77 -4.06
CA LEU A 555 -16.71 8.05 -3.62
C LEU A 555 -17.65 8.39 -4.77
N GLU A 556 -17.23 9.30 -5.66
CA GLU A 556 -18.03 9.75 -6.80
C GLU A 556 -18.41 8.55 -7.68
N LYS A 557 -17.42 7.78 -8.11
CA LYS A 557 -17.65 6.62 -8.99
C LYS A 557 -18.39 5.49 -8.31
N THR A 558 -18.18 5.28 -7.01
CA THR A 558 -18.98 4.31 -6.22
C THR A 558 -20.47 4.67 -6.24
N ARG A 559 -20.81 5.96 -6.07
CA ARG A 559 -22.20 6.44 -6.10
C ARG A 559 -22.81 6.31 -7.49
N GLU A 560 -22.06 6.68 -8.53
CA GLU A 560 -22.51 6.53 -9.93
C GLU A 560 -22.80 5.06 -10.26
N LEU A 561 -21.92 4.15 -9.84
CA LEU A 561 -22.07 2.71 -10.07
C LEU A 561 -23.29 2.14 -9.32
N LYS A 562 -23.49 2.51 -8.05
CA LYS A 562 -24.68 2.11 -7.29
C LYS A 562 -25.98 2.62 -7.90
N ARG A 563 -26.00 3.89 -8.34
CA ARG A 563 -27.17 4.46 -9.05
C ARG A 563 -27.46 3.67 -10.32
N LEU A 564 -26.44 3.35 -11.10
CA LEU A 564 -26.56 2.55 -12.33
C LEU A 564 -27.13 1.15 -12.04
N ILE A 565 -26.64 0.47 -10.99
CA ILE A 565 -27.15 -0.85 -10.57
C ILE A 565 -28.63 -0.79 -10.19
N ARG A 566 -29.06 0.25 -9.45
CA ARG A 566 -30.48 0.43 -9.06
C ARG A 566 -31.39 0.71 -10.24
N GLU A 567 -30.95 1.60 -11.13
CA GLU A 567 -31.68 1.92 -12.36
C GLU A 567 -31.87 0.67 -13.21
N HIS A 568 -30.80 -0.11 -13.38
CA HIS A 568 -30.85 -1.37 -14.11
C HIS A 568 -31.78 -2.40 -13.47
N GLY A 569 -31.72 -2.57 -12.14
CA GLY A 569 -32.63 -3.46 -11.42
C GLY A 569 -34.11 -3.09 -11.59
N ARG A 570 -34.43 -1.79 -11.54
CA ARG A 570 -35.80 -1.27 -11.80
C ARG A 570 -36.23 -1.52 -13.24
N GLU A 571 -35.35 -1.29 -14.20
CA GLU A 571 -35.61 -1.48 -15.63
C GLU A 571 -35.84 -2.96 -15.97
N LEU A 572 -34.99 -3.86 -15.46
CA LEU A 572 -35.16 -5.30 -15.61
C LEU A 572 -36.47 -5.80 -14.99
N SER A 573 -36.82 -5.30 -13.80
CA SER A 573 -38.09 -5.66 -13.14
C SER A 573 -39.30 -5.25 -13.99
N LYS A 574 -39.28 -4.02 -14.53
CA LYS A 574 -40.32 -3.53 -15.45
C LYS A 574 -40.42 -4.37 -16.71
N LEU A 575 -39.29 -4.66 -17.37
CA LEU A 575 -39.26 -5.49 -18.59
C LEU A 575 -39.78 -6.90 -18.34
N ARG A 576 -39.41 -7.52 -17.20
CA ARG A 576 -39.92 -8.83 -16.79
C ARG A 576 -41.42 -8.79 -16.50
N SER A 577 -41.91 -7.78 -15.78
CA SER A 577 -43.34 -7.63 -15.50
C SER A 577 -44.19 -7.36 -16.76
N ALA A 578 -43.59 -6.74 -17.78
CA ALA A 578 -44.24 -6.46 -19.06
C ALA A 578 -44.17 -7.62 -20.05
N GLY A 579 -43.59 -8.77 -19.68
CA GLY A 579 -43.43 -9.93 -20.57
C GLY A 579 -42.51 -9.67 -21.76
N ALA A 580 -41.52 -8.77 -21.62
CA ALA A 580 -40.64 -8.41 -22.72
C ALA A 580 -39.86 -9.61 -23.29
N ALA A 581 -39.62 -9.59 -24.61
CA ALA A 581 -38.87 -10.64 -25.28
C ALA A 581 -37.44 -10.78 -24.72
N LYS A 582 -36.90 -12.01 -24.71
CA LYS A 582 -35.54 -12.31 -24.22
C LYS A 582 -34.46 -11.44 -24.89
N THR A 583 -34.64 -11.08 -26.16
CA THR A 583 -33.73 -10.20 -26.91
C THR A 583 -33.65 -8.79 -26.31
N VAL A 584 -34.79 -8.20 -25.92
CA VAL A 584 -34.86 -6.87 -25.29
C VAL A 584 -34.19 -6.88 -23.92
N ILE A 585 -34.42 -7.94 -23.13
CA ILE A 585 -33.75 -8.13 -21.83
C ILE A 585 -32.24 -8.25 -22.01
N ARG A 586 -31.77 -8.96 -23.05
CA ARG A 586 -30.34 -9.10 -23.37
C ARG A 586 -29.72 -7.75 -23.74
N THR A 587 -30.35 -6.97 -24.62
CA THR A 587 -29.88 -5.63 -25.00
C THR A 587 -29.81 -4.69 -23.79
N CYS A 588 -30.79 -4.75 -22.87
CA CYS A 588 -30.76 -3.98 -21.62
C CYS A 588 -29.56 -4.37 -20.74
N LYS A 589 -29.27 -5.68 -20.59
CA LYS A 589 -28.09 -6.17 -19.85
C LYS A 589 -26.77 -5.75 -20.53
N GLU A 590 -26.68 -5.80 -21.85
CA GLU A 590 -25.50 -5.37 -22.61
C GLU A 590 -25.24 -3.87 -22.46
N ALA A 591 -26.29 -3.04 -22.55
CA ALA A 591 -26.20 -1.60 -22.33
C ALA A 591 -25.76 -1.26 -20.90
N HIS A 592 -26.25 -1.99 -19.90
CA HIS A 592 -25.80 -1.84 -18.52
C HIS A 592 -24.32 -2.18 -18.36
N LYS A 593 -23.87 -3.34 -18.87
CA LYS A 593 -22.45 -3.74 -18.84
C LYS A 593 -21.54 -2.71 -19.50
N SER A 594 -21.96 -2.11 -20.61
CA SER A 594 -21.18 -1.07 -21.30
C SER A 594 -21.06 0.21 -20.46
N LYS A 595 -22.15 0.66 -19.83
CA LYS A 595 -22.12 1.82 -18.92
C LYS A 595 -21.28 1.54 -17.65
N GLU A 596 -21.39 0.33 -17.10
CA GLU A 596 -20.60 -0.11 -15.96
C GLU A 596 -19.10 -0.13 -16.30
N ALA A 597 -18.72 -0.70 -17.44
CA ALA A 597 -17.34 -0.72 -17.91
C ALA A 597 -16.76 0.69 -18.06
N ALA A 598 -17.53 1.64 -18.61
CA ALA A 598 -17.10 3.04 -18.75
C ALA A 598 -16.87 3.75 -17.40
N LEU A 599 -17.65 3.40 -16.36
CA LEU A 599 -17.42 3.93 -15.01
C LEU A 599 -16.18 3.32 -14.36
N LEU A 600 -15.98 2.01 -14.56
CA LEU A 600 -14.88 1.26 -13.98
C LEU A 600 -13.53 1.53 -14.67
N GLU A 601 -13.51 2.00 -15.93
CA GLU A 601 -12.29 2.40 -16.66
C GLU A 601 -11.45 3.42 -15.88
N ALA A 602 -12.07 4.25 -15.03
CA ALA A 602 -11.36 5.18 -14.16
C ALA A 602 -10.44 4.50 -13.11
N PHE A 603 -10.70 3.22 -12.79
CA PHE A 603 -9.94 2.39 -11.84
C PHE A 603 -9.01 1.39 -12.52
N ASN A 604 -8.69 1.64 -13.77
CA ASN A 604 -7.76 0.83 -14.52
C ASN A 604 -6.32 0.99 -14.02
N ILE A 605 -5.64 -0.13 -13.84
CA ILE A 605 -4.26 -0.21 -13.36
C ILE A 605 -3.48 -1.23 -14.18
N TYR A 606 -2.18 -1.03 -14.28
CA TYR A 606 -1.27 -2.08 -14.71
C TYR A 606 -0.67 -2.76 -13.49
N VAL A 607 -0.56 -4.08 -13.57
CA VAL A 607 -0.05 -4.91 -12.49
C VAL A 607 1.10 -5.76 -13.01
N LEU A 608 2.23 -5.64 -12.34
CA LEU A 608 3.39 -6.49 -12.55
C LEU A 608 3.52 -7.48 -11.37
N PRO A 609 3.31 -8.79 -11.59
CA PRO A 609 3.43 -9.80 -10.55
C PRO A 609 4.89 -10.21 -10.35
N LEU A 610 5.46 -9.90 -9.19
CA LEU A 610 6.77 -10.40 -8.79
C LEU A 610 6.61 -11.78 -8.13
N VAL A 611 7.04 -12.82 -8.83
CA VAL A 611 6.90 -14.24 -8.47
C VAL A 611 8.19 -15.02 -8.70
N GLY A 612 8.28 -16.23 -8.16
CA GLY A 612 9.40 -17.15 -8.39
C GLY A 612 10.21 -17.44 -7.13
N GLU A 613 11.36 -18.10 -7.31
CA GLU A 613 12.25 -18.50 -6.21
C GLU A 613 13.22 -17.39 -5.81
N GLU A 614 13.76 -16.62 -6.75
CA GLU A 614 14.71 -15.54 -6.46
C GLU A 614 14.28 -14.25 -7.17
N GLY A 615 13.04 -13.81 -6.97
CA GLY A 615 12.53 -12.60 -7.64
C GLY A 615 12.96 -11.33 -6.91
N PHE A 616 13.54 -10.38 -7.62
CA PHE A 616 13.90 -9.06 -7.11
C PHE A 616 13.25 -7.96 -7.95
N ALA A 617 12.78 -6.91 -7.29
CA ALA A 617 12.38 -5.69 -7.96
C ALA A 617 12.92 -4.45 -7.24
N ARG A 618 13.33 -3.48 -8.05
CA ARG A 618 13.69 -2.13 -7.63
C ARG A 618 12.71 -1.15 -8.22
N ILE A 619 12.12 -0.33 -7.36
CA ILE A 619 11.30 0.81 -7.77
C ILE A 619 12.08 2.07 -7.44
N GLU A 620 12.42 2.86 -8.45
CA GLU A 620 13.23 4.06 -8.25
C GLU A 620 12.68 5.28 -8.98
N THR A 621 12.98 6.46 -8.43
CA THR A 621 12.69 7.73 -9.10
C THR A 621 13.74 8.01 -10.17
N VAL A 622 13.31 8.09 -11.42
CA VAL A 622 14.15 8.43 -12.56
C VAL A 622 13.65 9.70 -13.25
N LEU A 623 14.54 10.33 -14.01
CA LEU A 623 14.20 11.34 -15.00
C LEU A 623 14.21 10.63 -16.36
N ASP A 624 13.18 10.88 -17.15
CA ASP A 624 13.02 10.38 -18.51
C ASP A 624 12.70 11.60 -19.39
N GLY A 625 13.73 12.18 -19.99
CA GLY A 625 13.66 13.48 -20.64
C GLY A 625 13.19 14.59 -19.69
N SER A 626 11.98 15.13 -19.95
CA SER A 626 11.34 16.16 -19.11
C SER A 626 10.24 15.60 -18.20
N GLU A 627 10.26 14.31 -17.90
CA GLU A 627 9.28 13.68 -17.02
C GLU A 627 9.96 12.97 -15.84
N VAL A 628 9.30 13.06 -14.67
CA VAL A 628 9.72 12.34 -13.46
C VAL A 628 8.86 11.11 -13.32
N ARG A 629 9.45 9.93 -13.46
CA ARG A 629 8.75 8.64 -13.43
C ARG A 629 9.21 7.73 -12.30
N ARG A 630 8.42 6.70 -12.01
CA ARG A 630 8.80 5.61 -11.09
C ARG A 630 9.12 4.36 -11.92
N ARG A 631 10.41 4.15 -12.18
CA ARG A 631 10.88 3.01 -12.97
C ARG A 631 10.85 1.77 -12.09
N VAL A 632 10.23 0.71 -12.60
CA VAL A 632 10.23 -0.62 -12.02
C VAL A 632 11.22 -1.47 -12.81
N GLN A 633 12.29 -1.93 -12.17
CA GLN A 633 13.22 -2.91 -12.73
C GLN A 633 13.04 -4.23 -12.01
N VAL A 634 12.95 -5.33 -12.76
CA VAL A 634 12.78 -6.69 -12.22
C VAL A 634 13.89 -7.59 -12.73
N THR A 635 14.52 -8.29 -11.80
CA THR A 635 15.61 -9.24 -12.06
C THR A 635 15.50 -10.44 -11.12
N ASN A 636 16.29 -11.48 -11.38
CA ASN A 636 16.61 -12.44 -10.32
C ASN A 636 17.62 -11.84 -9.32
N PHE A 637 18.06 -12.61 -8.32
CA PHE A 637 19.09 -12.18 -7.36
C PHE A 637 20.49 -12.05 -7.97
N ASP A 638 20.73 -12.62 -9.16
CA ASP A 638 22.00 -12.50 -9.91
C ASP A 638 22.04 -11.29 -10.84
N GLY A 639 20.89 -10.61 -11.04
CA GLY A 639 20.75 -9.43 -11.89
C GLY A 639 20.23 -9.72 -13.30
N ASP A 640 19.92 -10.97 -13.63
CA ASP A 640 19.37 -11.35 -14.93
C ASP A 640 17.89 -10.96 -15.03
N THR A 641 17.47 -10.53 -16.22
CA THR A 641 16.06 -10.25 -16.51
C THR A 641 15.22 -11.51 -16.39
N MET A 642 14.03 -11.41 -15.81
CA MET A 642 13.10 -12.53 -15.66
C MET A 642 12.06 -12.51 -16.79
N PRO A 643 12.15 -13.38 -17.82
CA PRO A 643 11.24 -13.38 -18.95
C PRO A 643 9.81 -13.86 -18.62
N GLU A 644 9.61 -14.52 -17.48
CA GLU A 644 8.29 -15.02 -17.06
C GLU A 644 7.40 -13.95 -16.39
N VAL A 645 7.93 -12.76 -16.12
CA VAL A 645 7.20 -11.67 -15.46
C VAL A 645 6.62 -10.73 -16.51
N GLU A 646 5.37 -10.98 -16.90
CA GLU A 646 4.62 -10.11 -17.82
C GLU A 646 3.65 -9.20 -17.05
N GLU A 647 3.65 -7.92 -17.44
CA GLU A 647 2.66 -6.96 -16.97
C GLU A 647 1.31 -7.21 -17.62
N PHE A 648 0.24 -7.08 -16.84
CA PHE A 648 -1.13 -7.16 -17.34
C PHE A 648 -1.97 -5.98 -16.83
N GLU A 649 -2.99 -5.65 -17.60
CA GLU A 649 -3.96 -4.61 -17.28
C GLU A 649 -5.15 -5.24 -16.51
N THR A 650 -5.63 -4.56 -15.47
CA THR A 650 -6.82 -4.97 -14.72
C THR A 650 -7.55 -3.76 -14.15
N ILE A 651 -8.85 -3.93 -13.96
CA ILE A 651 -9.72 -2.88 -13.43
C ILE A 651 -10.10 -3.23 -11.99
N LEU A 652 -9.90 -2.30 -11.05
CA LEU A 652 -10.35 -2.47 -9.68
C LEU A 652 -11.83 -2.12 -9.55
N ASN A 653 -12.54 -2.86 -8.70
CA ASN A 653 -13.91 -2.52 -8.32
C ASN A 653 -13.90 -1.66 -7.05
N PRO A 654 -14.42 -0.41 -7.09
CA PRO A 654 -14.52 0.42 -5.89
C PRO A 654 -15.60 -0.05 -4.91
N LEU A 655 -16.50 -0.95 -5.31
CA LEU A 655 -17.45 -1.64 -4.43
C LEU A 655 -16.73 -2.76 -3.68
N GLN A 656 -16.04 -2.41 -2.58
CA GLN A 656 -15.39 -3.39 -1.71
C GLN A 656 -16.31 -3.82 -0.55
N PRO A 657 -16.18 -5.05 -0.03
CA PRO A 657 -16.90 -5.47 1.16
C PRO A 657 -16.43 -4.66 2.37
N GLU A 658 -17.34 -3.84 2.91
CA GLU A 658 -17.08 -2.99 4.08
C GLU A 658 -17.22 -3.80 5.37
N LYS A 659 -16.25 -3.67 6.29
CA LYS A 659 -16.48 -4.04 7.68
C LYS A 659 -17.24 -2.92 8.36
N GLU A 660 -18.50 -3.15 8.72
CA GLU A 660 -19.13 -2.26 9.68
C GLU A 660 -18.38 -2.36 11.01
N ILE A 661 -17.98 -1.23 11.60
CA ILE A 661 -17.09 -1.19 12.78
C ILE A 661 -17.62 -2.05 13.94
N PHE A 662 -18.94 -2.23 14.00
CA PHE A 662 -19.65 -2.93 15.08
C PHE A 662 -20.26 -4.28 14.68
N LYS A 663 -20.27 -4.65 13.40
CA LYS A 663 -20.74 -5.98 12.97
C LYS A 663 -19.58 -6.93 12.72
N SER A 664 -19.83 -8.20 13.00
CA SER A 664 -18.92 -9.27 12.60
C SER A 664 -19.10 -9.56 11.10
N PHE A 665 -18.01 -9.91 10.41
CA PHE A 665 -18.09 -10.40 9.04
C PHE A 665 -18.91 -11.69 8.90
N TYR A 666 -19.14 -12.42 10.01
CA TYR A 666 -19.95 -13.63 10.03
C TYR A 666 -21.39 -13.37 9.60
N GLU A 667 -22.01 -12.35 10.18
CA GLU A 667 -23.40 -12.00 9.87
C GLU A 667 -23.55 -11.48 8.44
N SER A 668 -22.62 -10.62 8.00
CA SER A 668 -22.60 -10.10 6.63
C SER A 668 -22.47 -11.23 5.61
N HIS A 669 -21.52 -12.16 5.80
CA HIS A 669 -21.36 -13.28 4.88
C HIS A 669 -22.54 -14.22 4.85
N LEU A 670 -23.20 -14.45 5.99
CA LEU A 670 -24.38 -15.31 6.03
C LEU A 670 -25.50 -14.74 5.15
N GLN A 671 -25.68 -13.42 5.15
CA GLN A 671 -26.69 -12.73 4.34
C GLN A 671 -26.32 -12.67 2.86
N GLU A 672 -25.03 -12.69 2.52
CA GLU A 672 -24.55 -12.66 1.12
C GLU A 672 -24.74 -13.98 0.37
N ILE A 673 -24.86 -15.12 1.06
CA ILE A 673 -24.86 -16.46 0.44
C ILE A 673 -25.89 -16.60 -0.69
N PRO A 674 -27.18 -16.23 -0.51
CA PRO A 674 -28.18 -16.41 -1.57
C PRO A 674 -27.83 -15.62 -2.84
N GLU A 675 -27.35 -14.39 -2.69
CA GLU A 675 -26.92 -13.54 -3.81
C GLU A 675 -25.72 -14.16 -4.52
N ARG A 676 -24.70 -14.60 -3.78
CA ARG A 676 -23.50 -15.21 -4.35
C ARG A 676 -23.79 -16.50 -5.12
N LEU A 677 -24.65 -17.36 -4.61
CA LEU A 677 -25.06 -18.58 -5.33
C LEU A 677 -25.82 -18.24 -6.62
N ASN A 678 -26.70 -17.23 -6.58
CA ASN A 678 -27.41 -16.76 -7.76
C ASN A 678 -26.46 -16.14 -8.80
N ASP A 679 -25.45 -15.38 -8.36
CA ASP A 679 -24.43 -14.80 -9.23
C ASP A 679 -23.65 -15.91 -9.95
N ILE A 680 -23.14 -16.90 -9.21
CA ILE A 680 -22.42 -18.06 -9.77
C ILE A 680 -23.27 -18.77 -10.81
N LEU A 681 -24.54 -19.04 -10.49
CA LEU A 681 -25.48 -19.68 -11.42
C LEU A 681 -25.68 -18.82 -12.67
N SER A 682 -25.87 -17.51 -12.52
CA SER A 682 -26.06 -16.61 -13.66
C SER A 682 -24.83 -16.50 -14.58
N ILE A 683 -23.63 -16.66 -14.02
CA ILE A 683 -22.37 -16.62 -14.77
C ILE A 683 -22.16 -17.92 -15.56
N TYR A 684 -22.30 -19.07 -14.90
CA TYR A 684 -22.03 -20.36 -15.53
C TYR A 684 -23.22 -20.95 -16.30
N THR A 685 -24.44 -20.53 -15.98
CA THR A 685 -25.68 -20.91 -16.68
C THR A 685 -26.51 -19.66 -17.02
N PRO A 686 -26.07 -18.86 -18.01
CA PRO A 686 -26.71 -17.57 -18.33
C PRO A 686 -28.11 -17.71 -18.94
N GLU A 687 -28.45 -18.88 -19.49
CA GLU A 687 -29.75 -19.18 -20.09
C GLU A 687 -30.36 -20.46 -19.47
N GLU A 688 -31.67 -20.44 -19.26
CA GLU A 688 -32.42 -21.60 -18.76
C GLU A 688 -32.36 -22.76 -19.76
N GLY A 689 -32.03 -23.96 -19.24
CA GLY A 689 -32.00 -25.20 -20.03
C GLY A 689 -30.67 -25.49 -20.72
N ILE A 690 -29.65 -24.65 -20.55
CA ILE A 690 -28.30 -24.88 -21.07
C ILE A 690 -27.40 -25.48 -19.98
N LEU A 691 -26.51 -26.38 -20.38
CA LEU A 691 -25.47 -26.95 -19.52
C LEU A 691 -24.49 -25.86 -19.04
N PRO A 692 -23.88 -26.03 -17.85
CA PRO A 692 -22.95 -25.05 -17.31
C PRO A 692 -21.73 -24.85 -18.23
N HIS A 693 -21.40 -23.60 -18.58
CA HIS A 693 -20.20 -23.27 -19.34
C HIS A 693 -19.05 -22.95 -18.37
N LEU A 694 -18.15 -23.90 -18.15
CA LEU A 694 -17.02 -23.75 -17.21
C LEU A 694 -15.72 -23.41 -17.96
N ASP A 695 -14.83 -22.65 -17.33
CA ASP A 695 -13.49 -22.31 -17.83
C ASP A 695 -12.52 -23.50 -17.73
N VAL A 696 -12.90 -24.61 -18.37
CA VAL A 696 -12.17 -25.87 -18.44
C VAL A 696 -11.81 -26.15 -19.90
N LYS A 697 -10.55 -26.50 -20.15
CA LYS A 697 -10.03 -26.82 -21.48
C LYS A 697 -10.47 -28.22 -21.91
N ASP A 698 -11.69 -28.33 -22.43
CA ASP A 698 -12.25 -29.59 -22.94
C ASP A 698 -11.29 -30.30 -23.92
N ARG A 699 -10.69 -29.55 -24.86
CA ARG A 699 -9.69 -30.10 -25.80
C ARG A 699 -8.49 -30.73 -25.09
N TYR A 700 -8.02 -30.14 -23.97
CA TYR A 700 -6.92 -30.69 -23.20
C TYR A 700 -7.33 -32.00 -22.51
N LEU A 701 -8.52 -32.03 -21.87
CA LEU A 701 -9.04 -33.24 -21.22
C LEU A 701 -9.24 -34.38 -22.23
N ARG A 702 -9.78 -34.10 -23.42
CA ARG A 702 -9.92 -35.11 -24.49
C ARG A 702 -8.58 -35.62 -25.02
N ARG A 703 -7.54 -34.79 -24.99
CA ARG A 703 -6.17 -35.23 -25.32
C ARG A 703 -5.61 -36.17 -24.27
N CYS A 704 -5.88 -35.92 -22.98
CA CYS A 704 -5.40 -36.76 -21.89
C CYS A 704 -6.19 -38.08 -21.79
N PHE A 705 -7.52 -38.04 -21.95
CA PHE A 705 -8.40 -39.18 -21.64
C PHE A 705 -9.14 -39.79 -22.84
N GLY A 706 -8.85 -39.32 -24.06
CA GLY A 706 -9.51 -39.77 -25.28
C GLY A 706 -10.84 -39.08 -25.57
N SER A 707 -11.42 -39.38 -26.74
CA SER A 707 -12.71 -38.85 -27.17
C SER A 707 -13.82 -39.29 -26.20
N GLY A 708 -14.53 -38.34 -25.60
CA GLY A 708 -15.59 -38.63 -24.62
C GLY A 708 -15.05 -39.07 -23.25
N LEU A 709 -13.78 -38.79 -22.94
CA LEU A 709 -13.14 -39.08 -21.65
C LEU A 709 -13.11 -40.59 -21.30
N SER A 710 -13.07 -41.49 -22.30
CA SER A 710 -13.17 -42.94 -22.11
C SER A 710 -12.09 -43.57 -21.21
N ALA A 711 -10.88 -42.99 -21.19
CA ALA A 711 -9.77 -43.45 -20.37
C ALA A 711 -9.84 -42.94 -18.93
N LEU A 712 -10.63 -41.89 -18.65
CA LEU A 712 -10.86 -41.41 -17.29
C LEU A 712 -11.58 -42.50 -16.49
N LYS A 713 -11.00 -42.92 -15.37
CA LYS A 713 -11.57 -43.95 -14.47
C LYS A 713 -11.84 -43.41 -13.08
N ARG A 714 -11.14 -42.36 -12.68
CA ARG A 714 -11.18 -41.85 -11.31
C ARG A 714 -11.07 -40.34 -11.28
N ILE A 715 -11.88 -39.74 -10.41
CA ILE A 715 -11.84 -38.31 -10.09
C ILE A 715 -11.42 -38.17 -8.64
N ILE A 716 -10.38 -37.39 -8.40
CA ILE A 716 -9.78 -37.22 -7.08
C ILE A 716 -10.05 -35.78 -6.63
N LEU A 717 -10.93 -35.62 -5.64
CA LEU A 717 -11.22 -34.33 -5.02
C LEU A 717 -10.21 -34.10 -3.89
N VAL A 718 -9.40 -33.06 -4.03
CA VAL A 718 -8.29 -32.77 -3.12
C VAL A 718 -8.55 -31.47 -2.39
N GLY A 719 -8.44 -31.46 -1.07
CA GLY A 719 -8.60 -30.23 -0.29
C GLY A 719 -8.04 -30.35 1.12
N MET A 720 -7.89 -29.20 1.79
CA MET A 720 -7.49 -29.11 3.20
C MET A 720 -8.61 -28.49 4.05
N GLY A 721 -8.71 -28.90 5.31
CA GLY A 721 -9.68 -28.37 6.27
C GLY A 721 -11.13 -28.37 5.74
N SER A 722 -11.79 -27.21 5.76
CA SER A 722 -13.16 -27.07 5.24
C SER A 722 -13.30 -27.44 3.76
N SER A 723 -12.26 -27.26 2.93
CA SER A 723 -12.32 -27.63 1.51
C SER A 723 -12.29 -29.15 1.31
N ASN A 724 -11.65 -29.90 2.23
CA ASN A 724 -11.76 -31.36 2.25
C ASN A 724 -13.19 -31.81 2.57
N ASN A 725 -13.84 -31.14 3.53
CA ASN A 725 -15.24 -31.39 3.86
C ASN A 725 -16.17 -31.08 2.67
N VAL A 726 -15.88 -30.03 1.89
CA VAL A 726 -16.58 -29.77 0.62
C VAL A 726 -16.44 -30.94 -0.35
N GLY A 727 -15.22 -31.50 -0.50
CA GLY A 727 -15.01 -32.70 -1.31
C GLY A 727 -15.88 -33.89 -0.85
N LEU A 728 -15.95 -34.13 0.46
CA LEU A 728 -16.83 -35.15 1.05
C LEU A 728 -18.31 -34.92 0.73
N MET A 729 -18.77 -33.66 0.81
CA MET A 729 -20.16 -33.29 0.48
C MET A 729 -20.46 -33.46 -1.02
N ALA A 730 -19.55 -33.00 -1.89
CA ALA A 730 -19.71 -33.07 -3.34
C ALA A 730 -19.73 -34.53 -3.85
N LYS A 731 -19.01 -35.44 -3.17
CA LYS A 731 -18.89 -36.86 -3.53
C LYS A 731 -20.23 -37.52 -3.86
N SER A 732 -21.27 -37.22 -3.07
CA SER A 732 -22.61 -37.79 -3.24
C SER A 732 -23.19 -37.47 -4.63
N LEU A 733 -23.09 -36.21 -5.07
CA LEU A 733 -23.60 -35.80 -6.37
C LEU A 733 -22.76 -36.35 -7.52
N PHE A 734 -21.43 -36.28 -7.40
CA PHE A 734 -20.52 -36.88 -8.39
C PHE A 734 -20.82 -38.36 -8.62
N HIS A 735 -20.99 -39.13 -7.54
CA HIS A 735 -21.29 -40.55 -7.65
C HIS A 735 -22.68 -40.81 -8.28
N LYS A 736 -23.67 -39.97 -7.98
CA LYS A 736 -25.02 -40.07 -8.56
C LYS A 736 -25.06 -39.77 -10.06
N LEU A 737 -24.30 -38.77 -10.51
CA LEU A 737 -24.25 -38.36 -11.92
C LEU A 737 -23.27 -39.18 -12.76
N LEU A 738 -22.19 -39.69 -12.13
CA LEU A 738 -21.12 -40.44 -12.77
C LEU A 738 -20.93 -41.81 -12.08
N PRO A 739 -21.92 -42.73 -12.14
CA PRO A 739 -21.88 -43.98 -11.38
C PRO A 739 -20.73 -44.91 -11.80
N GLN A 740 -20.18 -44.73 -13.00
CA GLN A 740 -19.07 -45.51 -13.54
C GLN A 740 -17.69 -45.00 -13.10
N MET A 741 -17.61 -43.82 -12.45
CA MET A 741 -16.37 -43.19 -12.04
C MET A 741 -16.08 -43.46 -10.56
N ASN A 742 -14.83 -43.80 -10.24
CA ASN A 742 -14.40 -43.88 -8.85
C ASN A 742 -14.14 -42.46 -8.32
N ILE A 743 -14.86 -42.04 -7.28
CA ILE A 743 -14.71 -40.71 -6.67
C ILE A 743 -13.95 -40.84 -5.35
N VAL A 744 -12.72 -40.34 -5.33
CA VAL A 744 -11.81 -40.42 -4.18
C VAL A 744 -11.60 -39.05 -3.59
N ILE A 745 -11.57 -38.98 -2.25
CA ILE A 745 -11.25 -37.75 -1.51
C ILE A 745 -9.88 -37.94 -0.90
N LEU A 746 -9.04 -36.93 -1.02
CA LEU A 746 -7.63 -37.01 -0.63
C LEU A 746 -7.18 -35.70 0.00
N ARG A 747 -6.36 -35.78 1.04
CA ARG A 747 -5.61 -34.62 1.54
C ARG A 747 -4.17 -34.69 1.02
N PRO A 748 -3.58 -33.57 0.55
CA PRO A 748 -2.18 -33.56 0.08
C PRO A 748 -1.19 -34.21 1.05
N VAL A 749 -1.34 -33.94 2.35
CA VAL A 749 -0.48 -34.47 3.42
C VAL A 749 -0.54 -36.00 3.60
N GLU A 750 -1.50 -36.68 2.97
CA GLU A 750 -1.61 -38.15 2.98
C GLU A 750 -0.78 -38.81 1.86
N VAL A 751 -0.19 -38.02 0.96
CA VAL A 751 0.58 -38.52 -0.19
C VAL A 751 2.06 -38.22 0.00
N GLU A 752 2.83 -39.25 0.33
CA GLU A 752 4.30 -39.15 0.35
C GLU A 752 4.91 -39.07 -1.06
N GLN A 753 4.36 -39.83 -2.01
CA GLN A 753 4.81 -39.84 -3.41
C GLN A 753 3.63 -39.81 -4.37
N ILE A 754 3.54 -38.75 -5.17
CA ILE A 754 2.45 -38.57 -6.15
C ILE A 754 2.38 -39.72 -7.16
N SER A 755 3.52 -40.25 -7.59
CA SER A 755 3.58 -41.36 -8.56
C SER A 755 2.87 -42.62 -8.11
N ASN A 756 2.72 -42.82 -6.79
CA ASN A 756 2.04 -43.99 -6.22
C ASN A 756 0.55 -43.74 -6.00
N ALA A 757 0.13 -42.48 -5.92
CA ALA A 757 -1.24 -42.08 -5.63
C ALA A 757 -2.05 -41.72 -6.88
N ILE A 758 -1.39 -41.16 -7.90
CA ILE A 758 -2.02 -40.58 -9.10
C ILE A 758 -1.50 -41.30 -10.36
N ASP A 759 -2.43 -41.75 -11.20
CA ASP A 759 -2.20 -42.26 -12.55
C ASP A 759 -2.59 -41.18 -13.58
N PRO A 760 -1.62 -40.47 -14.19
CA PRO A 760 -1.89 -39.37 -15.12
C PRO A 760 -2.74 -39.75 -16.34
N GLU A 761 -2.79 -41.04 -16.70
CA GLU A 761 -3.56 -41.53 -17.86
C GLU A 761 -5.02 -41.81 -17.52
N LYS A 762 -5.36 -41.96 -16.23
CA LYS A 762 -6.70 -42.39 -15.78
C LYS A 762 -7.36 -41.50 -14.73
N ASP A 763 -6.61 -40.58 -14.14
CA ASP A 763 -7.05 -39.74 -13.03
C ASP A 763 -7.20 -38.27 -13.43
N LEU A 764 -8.36 -37.70 -13.11
CA LEU A 764 -8.57 -36.25 -13.08
C LEU A 764 -8.51 -35.76 -11.64
N VAL A 765 -7.60 -34.82 -11.36
CA VAL A 765 -7.45 -34.22 -10.04
C VAL A 765 -8.20 -32.89 -9.97
N VAL A 766 -9.07 -32.72 -8.98
CA VAL A 766 -9.82 -31.48 -8.74
C VAL A 766 -9.33 -30.88 -7.43
N LEU A 767 -8.61 -29.77 -7.52
CA LEU A 767 -8.05 -29.05 -6.39
C LEU A 767 -9.08 -28.06 -5.83
N LEU A 768 -9.56 -28.31 -4.61
CA LEU A 768 -10.50 -27.48 -3.88
C LEU A 768 -9.75 -26.61 -2.89
N SER A 769 -9.62 -25.32 -3.18
CA SER A 769 -9.06 -24.34 -2.25
C SER A 769 -9.57 -22.94 -2.54
N TRP A 770 -10.34 -22.36 -1.62
CA TRP A 770 -10.87 -21.01 -1.80
C TRP A 770 -9.77 -19.97 -1.97
N SER A 771 -8.73 -19.99 -1.13
CA SER A 771 -7.61 -19.04 -1.21
C SER A 771 -6.65 -19.35 -2.36
N GLY A 772 -6.50 -20.63 -2.72
CA GLY A 772 -5.53 -21.11 -3.70
C GLY A 772 -4.05 -20.83 -3.33
N THR A 773 -3.78 -20.43 -2.08
CA THR A 773 -2.44 -20.14 -1.54
C THR A 773 -2.08 -21.02 -0.35
N THR A 774 -2.88 -22.05 -0.04
CA THR A 774 -2.56 -23.04 1.00
C THR A 774 -1.28 -23.78 0.59
N ALA A 775 -0.23 -23.73 1.41
CA ALA A 775 1.11 -24.18 1.03
C ALA A 775 1.12 -25.63 0.52
N GLU A 776 0.46 -26.54 1.24
CA GLU A 776 0.36 -27.95 0.88
C GLU A 776 -0.40 -28.16 -0.44
N MET A 777 -1.42 -27.33 -0.72
CA MET A 777 -2.15 -27.39 -2.00
C MET A 777 -1.29 -26.89 -3.17
N VAL A 778 -0.48 -25.85 -2.94
CA VAL A 778 0.42 -25.27 -3.96
C VAL A 778 1.54 -26.25 -4.28
N GLU A 779 2.16 -26.85 -3.26
CA GLU A 779 3.20 -27.87 -3.43
C GLU A 779 2.64 -29.10 -4.17
N PHE A 780 1.47 -29.59 -3.76
CA PHE A 780 0.80 -30.69 -4.44
C PHE A 780 0.49 -30.36 -5.92
N ALA A 781 0.03 -29.14 -6.21
CA ALA A 781 -0.17 -28.70 -7.60
C ALA A 781 1.14 -28.67 -8.40
N LYS A 782 2.25 -28.21 -7.80
CA LYS A 782 3.58 -28.25 -8.44
C LYS A 782 3.99 -29.69 -8.78
N ASP A 783 3.78 -30.63 -7.86
CA ASP A 783 4.15 -32.02 -8.07
C ASP A 783 3.26 -32.74 -9.09
N LEU A 784 1.95 -32.46 -9.10
CA LEU A 784 1.04 -32.93 -10.15
C LEU A 784 1.47 -32.42 -11.53
N ASN A 785 1.95 -31.19 -11.61
CA ASN A 785 2.44 -30.61 -12.85
C ASN A 785 3.73 -31.31 -13.33
N LYS A 786 4.64 -31.67 -12.41
CA LYS A 786 5.85 -32.45 -12.74
C LYS A 786 5.51 -33.81 -13.35
N CYS A 787 4.49 -34.51 -12.83
CA CYS A 787 4.04 -35.79 -13.38
C CYS A 787 3.01 -35.68 -14.52
N LYS A 788 2.74 -34.46 -15.02
CA LYS A 788 1.80 -34.16 -16.09
C LYS A 788 0.37 -34.66 -15.85
N ALA A 789 -0.06 -34.74 -14.59
CA ALA A 789 -1.43 -35.10 -14.26
C ALA A 789 -2.41 -33.98 -14.69
N ALA A 790 -3.57 -34.37 -15.23
CA ALA A 790 -4.61 -33.41 -15.55
C ALA A 790 -5.27 -32.89 -14.26
N MET A 791 -5.29 -31.57 -14.09
CA MET A 791 -5.84 -30.95 -12.88
C MET A 791 -6.74 -29.75 -13.19
N ILE A 792 -7.83 -29.62 -12.44
CA ILE A 792 -8.73 -28.47 -12.43
C ILE A 792 -8.67 -27.81 -11.05
N GLY A 793 -8.44 -26.51 -11.00
CA GLY A 793 -8.52 -25.75 -9.75
C GLY A 793 -9.91 -25.14 -9.55
N ILE A 794 -10.56 -25.35 -8.41
CA ILE A 794 -11.78 -24.63 -8.01
C ILE A 794 -11.40 -23.69 -6.86
N THR A 795 -11.43 -22.39 -7.13
CA THR A 795 -10.90 -21.38 -6.20
C THR A 795 -11.60 -20.03 -6.30
N GLY A 796 -11.60 -19.27 -5.20
CA GLY A 796 -12.05 -17.87 -5.20
C GLY A 796 -11.00 -16.90 -5.75
N LYS A 797 -9.73 -17.30 -5.83
CA LYS A 797 -8.61 -16.44 -6.24
C LYS A 797 -7.95 -16.99 -7.51
N PRO A 798 -8.42 -16.62 -8.72
CA PRO A 798 -7.94 -17.20 -9.99
C PRO A 798 -6.48 -16.87 -10.33
N PHE A 799 -5.87 -15.91 -9.63
CA PHE A 799 -4.47 -15.51 -9.76
C PHE A 799 -3.58 -16.02 -8.62
N SER A 800 -4.09 -16.91 -7.77
CA SER A 800 -3.30 -17.55 -6.71
C SER A 800 -2.30 -18.58 -7.24
N ASP A 801 -1.30 -18.94 -6.44
CA ASP A 801 -0.21 -19.85 -6.85
C ASP A 801 -0.76 -21.19 -7.40
N MET A 802 -1.71 -21.82 -6.69
CA MET A 802 -2.37 -23.06 -7.13
C MET A 802 -3.15 -22.84 -8.44
N ALA A 803 -3.85 -21.71 -8.55
CA ALA A 803 -4.67 -21.40 -9.72
C ALA A 803 -3.83 -21.18 -10.97
N LEU A 804 -2.70 -20.47 -10.85
CA LEU A 804 -1.78 -20.25 -11.97
C LEU A 804 -1.20 -21.58 -12.50
N ILE A 805 -0.91 -22.53 -11.61
CA ILE A 805 -0.47 -23.88 -11.99
C ILE A 805 -1.61 -24.65 -12.69
N ALA A 806 -2.81 -24.69 -12.07
CA ALA A 806 -3.96 -25.40 -12.63
C ALA A 806 -4.44 -24.82 -13.97
N LYS A 807 -4.32 -23.49 -14.15
CA LYS A 807 -4.64 -22.77 -15.40
C LYS A 807 -3.75 -23.20 -16.56
N LYS A 808 -2.50 -23.62 -16.30
CA LYS A 808 -1.61 -24.21 -17.32
C LYS A 808 -2.04 -25.64 -17.71
N SER A 809 -2.68 -26.38 -16.79
CA SER A 809 -3.27 -27.71 -17.02
C SER A 809 -4.69 -27.62 -17.60
N ALA A 810 -5.68 -28.32 -17.00
CA ALA A 810 -7.03 -28.43 -17.54
C ALA A 810 -7.90 -27.19 -17.29
N GLY A 811 -7.60 -26.33 -16.31
CA GLY A 811 -8.31 -25.05 -16.15
C GLY A 811 -8.55 -24.65 -14.70
N VAL A 812 -9.26 -23.52 -14.53
CA VAL A 812 -9.63 -22.96 -13.23
C VAL A 812 -11.09 -22.53 -13.27
N ILE A 813 -11.87 -23.01 -12.30
CA ILE A 813 -13.26 -22.60 -12.07
C ILE A 813 -13.26 -21.59 -10.92
N THR A 814 -13.70 -20.38 -11.20
CA THR A 814 -13.75 -19.29 -10.22
C THR A 814 -15.02 -19.39 -9.38
N VAL A 815 -14.87 -19.31 -8.05
CA VAL A 815 -15.98 -19.56 -7.10
C VAL A 815 -16.89 -18.36 -6.90
N PHE A 816 -16.53 -17.17 -7.41
CA PHE A 816 -17.29 -15.90 -7.34
C PHE A 816 -18.00 -15.61 -6.00
N SER A 817 -17.48 -16.13 -4.87
CA SER A 817 -18.08 -15.96 -3.54
C SER A 817 -17.87 -14.56 -2.94
N GLY A 818 -17.07 -13.72 -3.60
CA GLY A 818 -16.42 -12.57 -2.96
C GLY A 818 -15.38 -12.99 -1.92
N GLU A 819 -14.82 -12.01 -1.21
CA GLU A 819 -13.80 -12.22 -0.16
C GLU A 819 -14.40 -12.91 1.08
N GLU A 820 -13.79 -14.01 1.52
CA GLU A 820 -14.08 -14.65 2.81
C GLU A 820 -13.14 -14.09 3.87
N VAL A 821 -13.73 -13.31 4.76
CA VAL A 821 -13.05 -12.67 5.89
C VAL A 821 -13.11 -13.47 7.19
N THR A 822 -14.12 -14.33 7.34
CA THR A 822 -14.36 -15.05 8.59
C THR A 822 -13.38 -16.20 8.76
N PHE A 823 -12.86 -16.34 9.99
CA PHE A 823 -11.95 -17.44 10.33
C PHE A 823 -12.58 -18.80 10.03
N SER A 824 -13.81 -19.01 10.52
CA SER A 824 -14.65 -20.11 10.09
C SER A 824 -15.31 -19.72 8.78
N ALA A 825 -14.86 -20.33 7.69
CA ALA A 825 -15.41 -20.08 6.36
C ALA A 825 -16.88 -20.53 6.29
N ILE A 826 -17.77 -19.68 5.76
CA ILE A 826 -19.22 -19.90 5.70
C ILE A 826 -19.71 -19.86 4.26
N LYS A 827 -19.50 -18.73 3.55
CA LYS A 827 -20.00 -18.56 2.19
C LYS A 827 -19.12 -19.28 1.17
N SER A 828 -17.80 -19.23 1.35
CA SER A 828 -16.84 -19.84 0.43
C SER A 828 -16.91 -21.36 0.36
N PRO A 829 -17.11 -22.14 1.45
CA PRO A 829 -17.26 -23.58 1.32
C PRO A 829 -18.56 -23.95 0.58
N LEU A 830 -19.65 -23.20 0.80
CA LEU A 830 -20.91 -23.41 0.10
C LEU A 830 -20.81 -23.07 -1.38
N CYS A 831 -20.15 -21.95 -1.73
CA CYS A 831 -19.90 -21.57 -3.12
C CYS A 831 -18.94 -22.56 -3.81
N LEU A 832 -17.90 -23.03 -3.10
CA LEU A 832 -16.99 -24.08 -3.57
C LEU A 832 -17.76 -25.36 -3.88
N LEU A 833 -18.62 -25.80 -2.95
CA LEU A 833 -19.48 -26.97 -3.13
C LEU A 833 -20.39 -26.80 -4.34
N PHE A 834 -20.97 -25.61 -4.49
CA PHE A 834 -21.83 -25.29 -5.62
C PHE A 834 -21.09 -25.38 -6.97
N CYS A 835 -19.87 -24.81 -7.06
CA CYS A 835 -19.03 -24.92 -8.25
C CYS A 835 -18.57 -26.36 -8.53
N ALA A 836 -18.22 -27.12 -7.50
CA ALA A 836 -17.89 -28.54 -7.64
C ALA A 836 -19.09 -29.34 -8.17
N ASN A 837 -20.31 -29.03 -7.72
CA ASN A 837 -21.52 -29.63 -8.23
C ASN A 837 -21.80 -29.25 -9.70
N LEU A 838 -21.56 -27.99 -10.09
CA LEU A 838 -21.64 -27.58 -11.50
C LEU A 838 -20.63 -28.34 -12.37
N LEU A 839 -19.42 -28.58 -11.87
CA LEU A 839 -18.44 -29.44 -12.55
C LEU A 839 -18.94 -30.88 -12.70
N ALA A 840 -19.58 -31.44 -11.68
CA ALA A 840 -20.18 -32.78 -11.78
C ALA A 840 -21.25 -32.85 -12.89
N VAL A 841 -22.09 -31.81 -13.01
CA VAL A 841 -23.09 -31.70 -14.08
C VAL A 841 -22.42 -31.56 -15.45
N TRP A 842 -21.37 -30.74 -15.56
CA TRP A 842 -20.62 -30.55 -16.81
C TRP A 842 -19.90 -31.82 -17.27
N LEU A 843 -19.33 -32.60 -16.34
CA LEU A 843 -18.68 -33.87 -16.68
C LEU A 843 -19.67 -34.96 -17.08
N ALA A 844 -20.93 -34.86 -16.63
CA ALA A 844 -21.98 -35.83 -16.93
C ALA A 844 -22.67 -35.56 -18.28
N SER A 845 -22.52 -34.35 -18.82
CA SER A 845 -22.99 -34.00 -20.17
C SER A 845 -21.98 -34.35 -21.25
#